data_AF-A0A2W6DB84-F1
#
_entry.id   AF-A0A2W6DB84-F1
#
_cell.length_a   1.000
_cell.length_b   1.000
_cell.length_c   1.000
_cell.angle_alpha   90.00
_cell.angle_beta   90.00
_cell.angle_gamma   90.00
#
_symmetry.space_group_name_H-M   'P 1'
#
loop_
_entity.id
_entity.type
_entity.pdbx_description
1 polymer ?
#
loop_
_entity_poly.entity_id
_entity_poly.type
_entity_poly.pdbx_seq_one_letter_code
_entity_poly.pdbx_strand_id
1 'polypeptide(L)'
;APNLDPDLRQRICADAVTFARKIGYVNAGTVEFLVDRGGHHVFIEMNPRIQVEHTVTEEITDVDLVSAQLRIAAGERLADLGLRQDAILPHGAALQCRITTEDPANDFRPDIGTVTAYRSASGAGVRLDGGTMHAGAQISAHFDSLLVKVTCRGSDFATAVRRARRALTEFRVRGVATNIPFLLALLDDPDFVAGRVTTSFIEERPHLLTARQSADRGTRLLAYLGDVTVNRPHGDPPHLVDPVSKLPLIDLDGLAPAGSRLQLLARGPEGFAHWLRAADSVGVTETTFRDAHQSLLATRVRSKDLLAVAPYVARLTPQLLSLECWGGATYDVALRFLAEDPWERLAALREAVPNLCLQMLLRGRNTVGYTPYPTEVTAAFIEQAVETGLDIFRIFDALNDVSQMRPAIDAVRETGRAVAEVALCYTADLSDPAETLYTLDYYLRVAEQIVAAGAHVLAIKDMAGLLRPPAARTLVSALRSRFDLPVHLHTHDTPGGQLATLLAAIDAGVDAVDAAAASMAGTTSQPALSALVAATDHTARSTGLDLRAVCDLEPYWELVRKVYAPFESGLTSPTGRVYHHEIPGGQLSNLRQQASALGLGDRFEQIEEAYAAADRMLGRLVKVTPTSKVVGDLALHLVGAGVEPKDFEADPARFDIPDSVIGFLHGELGVPPGGWPEPLRTKALVGRSAARGIAELSAHDRLGLKEDRARTLNRLLFAGPTADFEEHRETYGDTSVLPSKEFFYGLGPGEEYAVDLDPGVRLLIQLQAIGDVDERGMRTVMCTLNGQIRPLQVRDRSVASKVPVAEKADRSNGNQIAAPFAGVVTLKVSEGDTVSVGQPVATIEAMKMEAGITAPKSGTVARLAIKALQQVEGGDLILELRSP
;
A
#
# COMPACT_ATOMS: atom_id res chain seq x y z
N ALA A 1 -42.14 -23.93 -10.30
CA ALA A 1 -41.33 -24.79 -11.19
C ALA A 1 -41.79 -24.64 -12.65
N PRO A 2 -41.28 -23.62 -13.36
CA PRO A 2 -41.71 -23.32 -14.73
C PRO A 2 -41.32 -24.42 -15.75
N ASN A 3 -40.32 -25.24 -15.43
CA ASN A 3 -39.73 -26.24 -16.33
C ASN A 3 -40.11 -27.68 -15.98
N LEU A 4 -41.03 -27.90 -15.03
CA LEU A 4 -41.62 -29.22 -14.84
C LEU A 4 -42.55 -29.53 -16.00
N ASP A 5 -42.57 -30.81 -16.39
CA ASP A 5 -43.56 -31.33 -17.32
C ASP A 5 -44.99 -30.94 -16.85
N PRO A 6 -45.81 -30.31 -17.71
CA PRO A 6 -47.16 -29.87 -17.34
C PRO A 6 -48.04 -30.99 -16.79
N ASP A 7 -47.94 -32.21 -17.30
CA ASP A 7 -48.71 -33.36 -16.87
C ASP A 7 -48.26 -33.81 -15.48
N LEU A 8 -46.94 -33.80 -15.22
CA LEU A 8 -46.40 -34.07 -13.88
C LEU A 8 -46.90 -33.03 -12.87
N ARG A 9 -46.83 -31.74 -13.22
CA ARG A 9 -47.34 -30.67 -12.36
C ARG A 9 -48.83 -30.85 -12.06
N GLN A 10 -49.62 -31.23 -13.06
CA GLN A 10 -51.06 -31.48 -12.89
C GLN A 10 -51.32 -32.66 -11.96
N ARG A 11 -50.55 -33.76 -12.05
CA ARG A 11 -50.64 -34.89 -11.11
C ARG A 11 -50.33 -34.46 -9.68
N ILE A 12 -49.24 -33.72 -9.45
CA ILE A 12 -48.87 -33.21 -8.13
C ILE A 12 -49.98 -32.33 -7.53
N CYS A 13 -50.53 -31.40 -8.33
CA CYS A 13 -51.64 -30.55 -7.88
C CYS A 13 -52.92 -31.36 -7.57
N ALA A 14 -53.24 -32.37 -8.38
CA ALA A 14 -54.41 -33.22 -8.16
C ALA A 14 -54.28 -34.05 -6.88
N ASP A 15 -53.08 -34.55 -6.58
CA ASP A 15 -52.81 -35.30 -5.34
C ASP A 15 -52.89 -34.39 -4.11
N ALA A 16 -52.36 -33.16 -4.19
CA ALA A 16 -52.51 -32.16 -3.14
C ALA A 16 -53.98 -31.84 -2.83
N VAL A 17 -54.80 -31.65 -3.87
CA VAL A 17 -56.25 -31.42 -3.73
C VAL A 17 -56.96 -32.65 -3.16
N THR A 18 -56.58 -33.85 -3.60
CA THR A 18 -57.13 -35.11 -3.08
C THR A 18 -56.85 -35.26 -1.59
N PHE A 19 -55.60 -34.99 -1.18
CA PHE A 19 -55.20 -34.97 0.22
C PHE A 19 -56.03 -33.98 1.04
N ALA A 20 -56.09 -32.71 0.60
CA ALA A 20 -56.84 -31.65 1.28
C ALA A 20 -58.34 -31.98 1.42
N ARG A 21 -58.96 -32.56 0.36
CA ARG A 21 -60.37 -32.98 0.40
C ARG A 21 -60.61 -34.12 1.39
N LYS A 22 -59.70 -35.10 1.46
CA LYS A 22 -59.84 -36.25 2.36
C LYS A 22 -59.84 -35.86 3.83
N ILE A 23 -59.09 -34.82 4.20
CA ILE A 23 -59.03 -34.32 5.57
C ILE A 23 -60.03 -33.18 5.85
N GLY A 24 -60.81 -32.77 4.84
CA GLY A 24 -61.73 -31.64 4.96
C GLY A 24 -61.00 -30.33 5.28
N TYR A 25 -59.85 -30.08 4.66
CA TYR A 25 -59.00 -28.94 4.98
C TYR A 25 -59.71 -27.60 4.74
N VAL A 26 -59.48 -26.64 5.64
CA VAL A 26 -60.07 -25.30 5.59
C VAL A 26 -58.96 -24.25 5.66
N ASN A 27 -59.16 -23.11 4.99
CA ASN A 27 -58.23 -21.99 4.89
C ASN A 27 -57.01 -22.30 3.98
N ALA A 28 -55.98 -21.45 3.97
CA ALA A 28 -54.78 -21.66 3.16
C ALA A 28 -53.84 -22.69 3.83
N GLY A 29 -53.18 -23.48 3.00
CA GLY A 29 -52.14 -24.43 3.41
C GLY A 29 -51.38 -24.93 2.19
N THR A 30 -50.16 -25.41 2.40
CA THR A 30 -49.30 -25.95 1.33
C THR A 30 -49.05 -27.41 1.56
N VAL A 31 -49.20 -28.23 0.52
CA VAL A 31 -48.77 -29.63 0.51
C VAL A 31 -47.43 -29.70 -0.22
N GLU A 32 -46.43 -30.27 0.44
CA GLU A 32 -45.07 -30.34 -0.08
C GLU A 32 -44.73 -31.75 -0.59
N PHE A 33 -43.99 -31.78 -1.69
CA PHE A 33 -43.55 -33.01 -2.34
C PHE A 33 -42.06 -32.91 -2.70
N LEU A 34 -41.34 -34.02 -2.60
CA LEU A 34 -40.05 -34.20 -3.27
C LEU A 34 -40.27 -34.83 -4.63
N VAL A 35 -39.54 -34.39 -5.65
CA VAL A 35 -39.63 -34.90 -7.02
C VAL A 35 -38.24 -35.36 -7.47
N ASP A 36 -38.14 -36.61 -7.94
CA ASP A 36 -36.89 -37.16 -8.46
C ASP A 36 -36.67 -36.83 -9.96
N ARG A 37 -35.52 -37.21 -10.51
CA ARG A 37 -35.19 -37.00 -11.94
C ARG A 37 -36.06 -37.81 -12.89
N GLY A 38 -36.67 -38.90 -12.42
CA GLY A 38 -37.59 -39.75 -13.19
C GLY A 38 -39.02 -39.19 -13.24
N GLY A 39 -39.31 -38.11 -12.50
CA GLY A 39 -40.64 -37.53 -12.40
C GLY A 39 -41.55 -38.24 -11.42
N HIS A 40 -41.01 -39.05 -10.49
CA HIS A 40 -41.77 -39.56 -9.36
C HIS A 40 -41.83 -38.50 -8.26
N HIS A 41 -43.01 -38.28 -7.69
CA HIS A 41 -43.20 -37.37 -6.57
C HIS A 41 -43.66 -38.09 -5.31
N VAL A 42 -43.13 -37.69 -4.16
CA VAL A 42 -43.46 -38.25 -2.84
C VAL A 42 -43.87 -37.14 -1.90
N PHE A 43 -44.99 -37.34 -1.19
CA PHE A 43 -45.44 -36.41 -0.15
C PHE A 43 -44.43 -36.36 0.99
N ILE A 44 -44.16 -35.15 1.51
CA ILE A 44 -43.30 -34.97 2.69
C ILE A 44 -44.06 -34.38 3.87
N GLU A 45 -44.77 -33.27 3.66
CA GLU A 45 -45.49 -32.59 4.72
C GLU A 45 -46.64 -31.73 4.19
N MET A 46 -47.51 -31.29 5.10
CA MET A 46 -48.44 -30.21 4.85
C MET A 46 -48.20 -29.11 5.87
N ASN A 47 -48.01 -27.89 5.39
CA ASN A 47 -47.94 -26.68 6.18
C ASN A 47 -49.35 -26.11 6.35
N PRO A 48 -50.00 -26.23 7.53
CA PRO A 48 -51.39 -25.84 7.73
C PRO A 48 -51.52 -24.32 8.01
N ARG A 49 -50.80 -23.51 7.23
CA ARG A 49 -50.71 -22.06 7.35
C ARG A 49 -50.19 -21.46 6.04
N ILE A 50 -50.26 -20.14 5.93
CA ILE A 50 -49.58 -19.43 4.85
C ILE A 50 -48.05 -19.57 4.99
N GLN A 51 -47.37 -19.63 3.86
CA GLN A 51 -45.91 -19.67 3.79
C GLN A 51 -45.33 -18.31 3.40
N VAL A 52 -44.07 -18.10 3.73
CA VAL A 52 -43.37 -16.84 3.46
C VAL A 52 -43.30 -16.54 1.95
N GLU A 53 -43.23 -17.59 1.15
CA GLU A 53 -43.19 -17.64 -0.31
C GLU A 53 -44.57 -17.51 -0.99
N HIS A 54 -45.67 -17.32 -0.25
CA HIS A 54 -47.01 -17.15 -0.87
C HIS A 54 -47.03 -16.05 -1.94
N THR A 55 -46.21 -15.01 -1.79
CA THR A 55 -46.14 -13.88 -2.73
C THR A 55 -45.79 -14.31 -4.16
N VAL A 56 -45.02 -15.40 -4.36
CA VAL A 56 -44.75 -15.87 -5.74
C VAL A 56 -46.00 -16.45 -6.38
N THR A 57 -46.90 -17.05 -5.60
CA THR A 57 -48.17 -17.59 -6.09
C THR A 57 -49.12 -16.44 -6.41
N GLU A 58 -49.24 -15.45 -5.53
CA GLU A 58 -50.09 -14.27 -5.77
C GLU A 58 -49.67 -13.54 -7.06
N GLU A 59 -48.36 -13.34 -7.28
CA GLU A 59 -47.85 -12.62 -8.44
C GLU A 59 -48.10 -13.32 -9.79
N ILE A 60 -48.38 -14.63 -9.79
CA ILE A 60 -48.69 -15.40 -11.00
C ILE A 60 -50.16 -15.79 -11.12
N THR A 61 -50.96 -15.76 -10.05
CA THR A 61 -52.39 -16.10 -10.12
C THR A 61 -53.29 -14.87 -10.00
N ASP A 62 -52.74 -13.73 -9.62
CA ASP A 62 -53.47 -12.51 -9.26
C ASP A 62 -54.51 -12.74 -8.14
N VAL A 63 -54.30 -13.77 -7.31
CA VAL A 63 -55.12 -14.07 -6.13
C VAL A 63 -54.41 -13.58 -4.88
N ASP A 64 -55.01 -12.64 -4.15
CA ASP A 64 -54.58 -12.24 -2.81
C ASP A 64 -54.96 -13.33 -1.79
N LEU A 65 -53.96 -14.13 -1.43
CA LEU A 65 -54.12 -15.28 -0.56
C LEU A 65 -54.38 -14.84 0.88
N VAL A 66 -53.73 -13.79 1.37
CA VAL A 66 -53.92 -13.29 2.75
C VAL A 66 -55.35 -12.78 2.95
N SER A 67 -55.85 -11.99 2.01
CA SER A 67 -57.24 -11.51 2.01
C SER A 67 -58.23 -12.68 1.91
N ALA A 68 -57.96 -13.66 1.04
CA ALA A 68 -58.80 -14.85 0.93
C ALA A 68 -58.85 -15.65 2.26
N GLN A 69 -57.74 -15.78 2.98
CA GLN A 69 -57.72 -16.45 4.29
C GLN A 69 -58.66 -15.78 5.29
N LEU A 70 -58.64 -14.44 5.36
CA LEU A 70 -59.48 -13.67 6.27
C LEU A 70 -60.97 -13.79 5.91
N ARG A 71 -61.30 -13.71 4.61
CA ARG A 71 -62.68 -13.84 4.12
C ARG A 71 -63.24 -15.25 4.31
N ILE A 72 -62.42 -16.29 4.09
CA ILE A 72 -62.80 -17.68 4.39
C ILE A 72 -63.03 -17.86 5.89
N ALA A 73 -62.17 -17.29 6.74
CA ALA A 73 -62.36 -17.32 8.19
C ALA A 73 -63.64 -16.57 8.63
N ALA A 74 -64.07 -15.56 7.87
CA ALA A 74 -65.35 -14.85 8.07
C ALA A 74 -66.57 -15.62 7.52
N GLY A 75 -66.38 -16.81 6.94
CA GLY A 75 -67.46 -17.69 6.48
C GLY A 75 -67.75 -17.64 4.97
N GLU A 76 -66.99 -16.87 4.19
CA GLU A 76 -67.12 -16.87 2.72
C GLU A 76 -66.58 -18.19 2.12
N ARG A 77 -67.21 -18.65 1.05
CA ARG A 77 -66.76 -19.84 0.29
C ARG A 77 -65.89 -19.40 -0.88
N LEU A 78 -65.10 -20.32 -1.44
CA LEU A 78 -64.29 -20.04 -2.64
C LEU A 78 -65.12 -19.48 -3.82
N ALA A 79 -66.37 -19.92 -3.96
CA ALA A 79 -67.29 -19.40 -4.98
C ALA A 79 -67.65 -17.92 -4.75
N ASP A 80 -67.80 -17.48 -3.50
CA ASP A 80 -68.08 -16.08 -3.13
C ASP A 80 -66.87 -15.17 -3.42
N LEU A 81 -65.67 -15.75 -3.37
CA LEU A 81 -64.41 -15.09 -3.76
C LEU A 81 -64.15 -15.10 -5.27
N GLY A 82 -65.01 -15.74 -6.07
CA GLY A 82 -64.81 -15.92 -7.51
C GLY A 82 -63.68 -16.91 -7.88
N LEU A 83 -63.21 -17.72 -6.92
CA LEU A 83 -62.11 -18.65 -7.11
C LEU A 83 -62.62 -20.00 -7.62
N ARG A 84 -62.39 -20.27 -8.91
CA ARG A 84 -62.70 -21.55 -9.56
C ARG A 84 -61.44 -22.16 -10.16
N GLN A 85 -61.28 -23.47 -10.02
CA GLN A 85 -60.09 -24.20 -10.46
C GLN A 85 -59.78 -24.03 -11.95
N ASP A 86 -60.80 -23.95 -12.81
CA ASP A 86 -60.67 -23.79 -14.25
C ASP A 86 -60.33 -22.35 -14.69
N ALA A 87 -60.51 -21.38 -13.80
CA ALA A 87 -60.19 -19.97 -14.04
C ALA A 87 -58.82 -19.55 -13.48
N ILE A 88 -58.22 -20.34 -12.58
CA ILE A 88 -56.92 -20.05 -11.99
C ILE A 88 -55.82 -20.56 -12.91
N LEU A 89 -55.14 -19.63 -13.60
CA LEU A 89 -54.05 -19.91 -14.51
C LEU A 89 -52.79 -19.16 -14.08
N PRO A 90 -51.60 -19.75 -14.22
CA PRO A 90 -50.35 -19.03 -13.98
C PRO A 90 -50.05 -18.05 -15.12
N HIS A 91 -49.84 -16.78 -14.77
CA HIS A 91 -49.43 -15.70 -15.64
C HIS A 91 -47.92 -15.46 -15.53
N GLY A 92 -47.17 -16.01 -16.47
CA GLY A 92 -45.71 -15.87 -16.52
C GLY A 92 -45.02 -16.63 -15.39
N ALA A 93 -44.03 -15.99 -14.75
CA ALA A 93 -43.28 -16.58 -13.64
C ALA A 93 -42.91 -15.52 -12.60
N ALA A 94 -42.79 -15.95 -11.35
CA ALA A 94 -42.29 -15.15 -10.24
C ALA A 94 -41.14 -15.86 -9.51
N LEU A 95 -40.27 -15.05 -8.90
CA LEU A 95 -39.12 -15.47 -8.13
C LEU A 95 -39.06 -14.63 -6.85
N GLN A 96 -38.87 -15.26 -5.70
CA GLN A 96 -38.64 -14.56 -4.43
C GLN A 96 -37.19 -14.78 -3.98
N CYS A 97 -36.52 -13.69 -3.60
CA CYS A 97 -35.26 -13.70 -2.86
C CYS A 97 -35.49 -13.13 -1.46
N ARG A 98 -34.83 -13.69 -0.45
CA ARG A 98 -34.84 -13.15 0.91
C ARG A 98 -33.49 -12.50 1.17
N ILE A 99 -33.50 -11.18 1.37
CA ILE A 99 -32.31 -10.47 1.83
C ILE A 99 -32.24 -10.63 3.34
N THR A 100 -31.17 -11.26 3.83
CA THR A 100 -30.91 -11.50 5.25
C THR A 100 -29.63 -10.80 5.70
N THR A 101 -29.40 -10.73 7.01
CA THR A 101 -28.10 -10.29 7.58
C THR A 101 -27.04 -11.39 7.64
N GLU A 102 -27.29 -12.55 7.04
CA GLU A 102 -26.37 -13.67 7.04
C GLU A 102 -25.17 -13.36 6.13
N ASP A 103 -23.96 -13.54 6.67
CA ASP A 103 -22.73 -13.37 5.91
C ASP A 103 -22.30 -14.69 5.25
N PRO A 104 -22.40 -14.82 3.91
CA PRO A 104 -21.99 -16.04 3.22
C PRO A 104 -20.50 -16.36 3.37
N ALA A 105 -19.65 -15.36 3.64
CA ALA A 105 -18.22 -15.57 3.87
C ALA A 105 -17.93 -16.11 5.27
N ASN A 106 -18.91 -16.07 6.17
CA ASN A 106 -18.81 -16.50 7.56
C ASN A 106 -19.88 -17.56 7.88
N ASP A 107 -20.02 -18.55 7.00
CA ASP A 107 -20.93 -19.70 7.14
C ASP A 107 -22.40 -19.30 7.37
N PHE A 108 -22.84 -18.25 6.65
CA PHE A 108 -24.20 -17.67 6.76
C PHE A 108 -24.58 -17.24 8.17
N ARG A 109 -23.60 -16.89 9.00
CA ARG A 109 -23.87 -16.39 10.34
C ARG A 109 -24.60 -15.03 10.27
N PRO A 110 -25.73 -14.84 10.98
CA PRO A 110 -26.42 -13.56 11.05
C PRO A 110 -25.54 -12.49 11.69
N ASP A 111 -25.33 -11.41 10.96
CA ASP A 111 -24.69 -10.21 11.48
C ASP A 111 -25.68 -9.34 12.27
N ILE A 112 -25.16 -8.63 13.26
CA ILE A 112 -25.92 -7.81 14.21
C ILE A 112 -25.35 -6.41 14.24
N GLY A 113 -26.17 -5.42 14.59
CA GLY A 113 -25.69 -4.05 14.69
C GLY A 113 -26.68 -3.05 14.13
N THR A 114 -26.19 -1.86 13.83
CA THR A 114 -27.04 -0.77 13.35
C THR A 114 -26.93 -0.67 11.83
N VAL A 115 -28.07 -0.69 11.14
CA VAL A 115 -28.13 -0.41 9.71
C VAL A 115 -27.76 1.06 9.49
N THR A 116 -26.58 1.34 8.96
CA THR A 116 -26.11 2.72 8.75
C THR A 116 -26.65 3.34 7.45
N ALA A 117 -27.03 2.51 6.48
CA ALA A 117 -27.74 2.95 5.29
C ALA A 117 -28.66 1.85 4.75
N TYR A 118 -29.84 2.24 4.27
CA TYR A 118 -30.81 1.34 3.66
C TYR A 118 -31.44 2.01 2.43
N ARG A 119 -31.22 1.42 1.25
CA ARG A 119 -31.88 1.80 -0.01
C ARG A 119 -32.52 0.56 -0.62
N SER A 120 -33.82 0.62 -0.79
CA SER A 120 -34.60 -0.41 -1.48
C SER A 120 -34.57 -0.26 -2.99
N ALA A 121 -34.75 -1.39 -3.69
CA ALA A 121 -35.04 -1.39 -5.12
C ALA A 121 -36.48 -0.90 -5.40
N SER A 122 -36.77 -0.53 -6.64
CA SER A 122 -38.14 -0.18 -7.05
C SER A 122 -38.40 -0.55 -8.51
N GLY A 123 -39.59 -0.24 -9.01
CA GLY A 123 -39.95 -0.35 -10.42
C GLY A 123 -40.86 -1.52 -10.77
N ALA A 124 -41.31 -1.55 -12.03
CA ALA A 124 -42.33 -2.48 -12.50
C ALA A 124 -41.93 -3.96 -12.32
N GLY A 125 -42.85 -4.74 -11.75
CA GLY A 125 -42.67 -6.17 -11.52
C GLY A 125 -41.74 -6.51 -10.36
N VAL A 126 -41.46 -5.56 -9.45
CA VAL A 126 -40.76 -5.78 -8.19
C VAL A 126 -41.69 -5.45 -7.03
N ARG A 127 -41.92 -6.44 -6.18
CA ARG A 127 -42.68 -6.35 -4.94
C ARG A 127 -41.72 -6.55 -3.77
N LEU A 128 -41.81 -5.68 -2.76
CA LEU A 128 -40.99 -5.72 -1.56
C LEU A 128 -41.88 -5.94 -0.34
N ASP A 129 -41.61 -7.00 0.42
CA ASP A 129 -42.27 -7.30 1.68
C ASP A 129 -41.21 -7.38 2.78
N GLY A 130 -41.03 -6.31 3.55
CA GLY A 130 -40.04 -6.23 4.63
C GLY A 130 -40.63 -5.61 5.90
N GLY A 131 -39.91 -5.73 7.02
CA GLY A 131 -40.23 -5.03 8.26
C GLY A 131 -39.93 -3.53 8.18
N THR A 132 -39.97 -2.84 9.32
CA THR A 132 -39.65 -1.41 9.45
C THR A 132 -38.13 -1.16 9.36
N MET A 133 -37.51 -1.55 8.25
CA MET A 133 -36.07 -1.38 8.02
C MET A 133 -35.75 0.01 7.47
N HIS A 134 -34.91 0.76 8.19
CA HIS A 134 -34.46 2.10 7.82
C HIS A 134 -33.04 2.33 8.34
N ALA A 135 -32.39 3.41 7.87
CA ALA A 135 -31.12 3.84 8.46
C ALA A 135 -31.33 4.16 9.96
N GLY A 136 -30.48 3.61 10.83
CA GLY A 136 -30.59 3.67 12.29
C GLY A 136 -31.31 2.46 12.92
N ALA A 137 -31.91 1.57 12.14
CA ALA A 137 -32.55 0.37 12.70
C ALA A 137 -31.49 -0.56 13.32
N GLN A 138 -31.74 -1.05 14.54
CA GLN A 138 -30.89 -2.03 15.21
C GLN A 138 -31.36 -3.46 14.90
N ILE A 139 -30.46 -4.24 14.31
CA ILE A 139 -30.61 -5.67 14.12
C ILE A 139 -30.16 -6.35 15.41
N SER A 140 -31.14 -6.89 16.13
CA SER A 140 -30.88 -7.70 17.31
C SER A 140 -30.67 -9.15 16.93
N ALA A 141 -29.92 -9.86 17.77
CA ALA A 141 -29.75 -11.30 17.65
C ALA A 141 -31.00 -12.10 18.09
N HIS A 142 -32.11 -11.47 18.48
CA HIS A 142 -33.26 -12.19 19.08
C HIS A 142 -34.28 -12.73 18.08
N PHE A 143 -34.19 -12.37 16.79
CA PHE A 143 -35.16 -12.71 15.75
C PHE A 143 -34.47 -13.31 14.52
N ASP A 144 -35.24 -13.73 13.53
CA ASP A 144 -34.68 -14.17 12.25
C ASP A 144 -33.96 -13.01 11.55
N SER A 145 -32.99 -13.37 10.71
CA SER A 145 -32.09 -12.43 10.02
C SER A 145 -32.75 -11.69 8.84
N LEU A 146 -34.06 -11.87 8.62
CA LEU A 146 -34.77 -11.35 7.45
C LEU A 146 -34.88 -9.82 7.48
N LEU A 147 -34.29 -9.17 6.47
CA LEU A 147 -34.45 -7.73 6.25
C LEU A 147 -35.65 -7.45 5.35
N VAL A 148 -35.70 -8.07 4.18
CA VAL A 148 -36.74 -7.82 3.18
C VAL A 148 -36.85 -8.99 2.20
N LYS A 149 -38.08 -9.33 1.81
CA LYS A 149 -38.37 -10.25 0.71
C LYS A 149 -38.52 -9.46 -0.57
N VAL A 150 -37.82 -9.89 -1.62
CA VAL A 150 -37.85 -9.30 -2.94
C VAL A 150 -38.51 -10.29 -3.89
N THR A 151 -39.76 -10.02 -4.25
CA THR A 151 -40.49 -10.85 -5.23
C THR A 151 -40.48 -10.15 -6.58
N CYS A 152 -40.00 -10.83 -7.61
CA CYS A 152 -39.93 -10.31 -8.97
C CYS A 152 -40.77 -11.16 -9.91
N ARG A 153 -41.68 -10.55 -10.66
CA ARG A 153 -42.48 -11.23 -11.69
C ARG A 153 -42.01 -10.89 -13.11
N GLY A 154 -42.22 -11.79 -14.06
CA GLY A 154 -41.90 -11.61 -15.47
C GLY A 154 -42.83 -12.42 -16.37
N SER A 155 -42.84 -12.12 -17.66
CA SER A 155 -43.57 -12.91 -18.67
C SER A 155 -43.04 -14.34 -18.79
N ASP A 156 -41.78 -14.55 -18.41
CA ASP A 156 -41.11 -15.84 -18.29
C ASP A 156 -40.14 -15.81 -17.09
N PHE A 157 -39.59 -16.98 -16.75
CA PHE A 157 -38.66 -17.12 -15.62
C PHE A 157 -37.37 -16.32 -15.82
N ALA A 158 -36.82 -16.29 -17.04
CA ALA A 158 -35.62 -15.53 -17.36
C ALA A 158 -35.82 -14.02 -17.10
N THR A 159 -37.00 -13.49 -17.39
CA THR A 159 -37.37 -12.09 -17.15
C THR A 159 -37.52 -11.81 -15.65
N ALA A 160 -38.13 -12.73 -14.90
CA ALA A 160 -38.18 -12.64 -13.43
C ALA A 160 -36.77 -12.62 -12.82
N VAL A 161 -35.87 -13.49 -13.29
CA VAL A 161 -34.45 -13.53 -12.87
C VAL A 161 -33.73 -12.23 -13.19
N ARG A 162 -33.87 -11.68 -14.42
CA ARG A 162 -33.26 -10.39 -14.78
C ARG A 162 -33.74 -9.24 -13.89
N ARG A 163 -35.03 -9.21 -13.55
CA ARG A 163 -35.61 -8.21 -12.63
C ARG A 163 -35.08 -8.39 -11.20
N ALA A 164 -34.98 -9.62 -10.71
CA ALA A 164 -34.38 -9.92 -9.41
C ALA A 164 -32.91 -9.49 -9.34
N ARG A 165 -32.11 -9.79 -10.38
CA ARG A 165 -30.71 -9.34 -10.48
C ARG A 165 -30.59 -7.82 -10.42
N ARG A 166 -31.43 -7.10 -11.17
CA ARG A 166 -31.48 -5.63 -11.13
C ARG A 166 -31.84 -5.14 -9.73
N ALA A 167 -32.92 -5.67 -9.14
CA ALA A 167 -33.39 -5.26 -7.82
C ALA A 167 -32.30 -5.47 -6.75
N LEU A 168 -31.68 -6.66 -6.69
CA LEU A 168 -30.60 -6.96 -5.76
C LEU A 168 -29.37 -6.07 -5.99
N THR A 169 -29.06 -5.73 -7.25
CA THR A 169 -27.96 -4.81 -7.59
C THR A 169 -28.26 -3.36 -7.21
N GLU A 170 -29.52 -2.95 -7.15
CA GLU A 170 -29.94 -1.61 -6.71
C GLU A 170 -29.96 -1.47 -5.18
N PHE A 171 -30.20 -2.58 -4.46
CA PHE A 171 -30.21 -2.59 -3.00
C PHE A 171 -28.88 -2.11 -2.43
N ARG A 172 -28.95 -1.22 -1.43
CA ARG A 172 -27.78 -0.83 -0.62
C ARG A 172 -28.14 -0.97 0.84
N VAL A 173 -27.58 -1.97 1.49
CA VAL A 173 -27.61 -2.14 2.94
C VAL A 173 -26.18 -1.98 3.45
N ARG A 174 -26.00 -1.22 4.52
CA ARG A 174 -24.71 -0.96 5.17
C ARG A 174 -24.87 -1.00 6.69
N GLY A 175 -23.76 -1.25 7.38
CA GLY A 175 -23.72 -1.39 8.85
C GLY A 175 -23.95 -2.82 9.35
N VAL A 176 -24.45 -3.70 8.48
CA VAL A 176 -24.50 -5.15 8.67
C VAL A 176 -24.18 -5.85 7.35
N ALA A 177 -23.61 -7.04 7.41
CA ALA A 177 -23.44 -7.93 6.28
C ALA A 177 -24.80 -8.36 5.69
N THR A 178 -24.81 -8.78 4.42
CA THR A 178 -26.01 -9.32 3.78
C THR A 178 -25.68 -10.46 2.83
N ASN A 179 -26.65 -11.33 2.58
CA ASN A 179 -26.54 -12.42 1.61
C ASN A 179 -26.70 -11.99 0.12
N ILE A 180 -26.81 -10.68 -0.17
CA ILE A 180 -26.99 -10.15 -1.54
C ILE A 180 -25.91 -10.65 -2.53
N PRO A 181 -24.59 -10.64 -2.19
CA PRO A 181 -23.55 -11.22 -3.02
C PRO A 181 -23.82 -12.65 -3.49
N PHE A 182 -24.22 -13.50 -2.54
CA PHE A 182 -24.53 -14.91 -2.79
C PHE A 182 -25.76 -15.03 -3.70
N LEU A 183 -26.82 -14.27 -3.43
CA LEU A 183 -28.01 -14.25 -4.29
C LEU A 183 -27.67 -13.82 -5.72
N LEU A 184 -26.83 -12.80 -5.90
CA LEU A 184 -26.40 -12.36 -7.24
C LEU A 184 -25.58 -13.45 -7.95
N ALA A 185 -24.68 -14.13 -7.25
CA ALA A 185 -23.91 -15.25 -7.79
C ALA A 185 -24.84 -16.39 -8.22
N LEU A 186 -25.83 -16.74 -7.40
CA LEU A 186 -26.84 -17.75 -7.71
C LEU A 186 -27.65 -17.39 -8.96
N LEU A 187 -28.07 -16.13 -9.11
CA LEU A 187 -28.84 -15.67 -10.26
C LEU A 187 -28.01 -15.52 -11.55
N ASP A 188 -26.68 -15.53 -11.45
CA ASP A 188 -25.77 -15.55 -12.60
C ASP A 188 -25.50 -16.98 -13.10
N ASP A 189 -25.77 -18.01 -12.28
CA ASP A 189 -25.50 -19.40 -12.62
C ASP A 189 -26.39 -19.89 -13.78
N PRO A 190 -25.80 -20.40 -14.88
CA PRO A 190 -26.56 -20.87 -16.05
C PRO A 190 -27.56 -21.99 -15.76
N ASP A 191 -27.27 -22.88 -14.81
CA ASP A 191 -28.18 -23.97 -14.42
C ASP A 191 -29.36 -23.44 -13.62
N PHE A 192 -29.14 -22.45 -12.75
CA PHE A 192 -30.24 -21.78 -12.04
C PHE A 192 -31.16 -21.07 -13.03
N VAL A 193 -30.61 -20.28 -13.96
CA VAL A 193 -31.39 -19.58 -15.00
C VAL A 193 -32.18 -20.56 -15.88
N ALA A 194 -31.59 -21.71 -16.19
CA ALA A 194 -32.24 -22.78 -16.93
C ALA A 194 -33.21 -23.64 -16.08
N GLY A 195 -33.37 -23.34 -14.80
CA GLY A 195 -34.24 -24.07 -13.87
C GLY A 195 -33.80 -25.52 -13.59
N ARG A 196 -32.53 -25.85 -13.83
CA ARG A 196 -31.91 -27.15 -13.54
C ARG A 196 -31.43 -27.19 -12.08
N VAL A 197 -32.36 -27.03 -11.14
CA VAL A 197 -32.06 -26.90 -9.70
C VAL A 197 -32.49 -28.16 -8.96
N THR A 198 -31.64 -28.64 -8.05
CA THR A 198 -31.91 -29.72 -7.08
C THR A 198 -31.73 -29.19 -5.66
N THR A 199 -32.11 -29.97 -4.64
CA THR A 199 -31.90 -29.59 -3.24
C THR A 199 -30.42 -29.49 -2.86
N SER A 200 -29.53 -30.21 -3.55
CA SER A 200 -28.07 -30.18 -3.33
C SER A 200 -27.34 -29.13 -4.17
N PHE A 201 -28.06 -28.29 -4.92
CA PHE A 201 -27.47 -27.37 -5.92
C PHE A 201 -26.36 -26.45 -5.38
N ILE A 202 -26.56 -25.94 -4.16
CA ILE A 202 -25.62 -25.02 -3.49
C ILE A 202 -24.42 -25.78 -2.93
N GLU A 203 -24.63 -26.95 -2.30
CA GLU A 203 -23.57 -27.80 -1.76
C GLU A 203 -22.57 -28.24 -2.85
N GLU A 204 -23.07 -28.51 -4.06
CA GLU A 204 -22.26 -28.86 -5.23
C GLU A 204 -21.45 -27.68 -5.81
N ARG A 205 -21.70 -26.44 -5.36
CA ARG A 205 -21.13 -25.20 -5.93
C ARG A 205 -20.60 -24.25 -4.84
N PRO A 206 -19.56 -24.63 -4.08
CA PRO A 206 -19.02 -23.80 -3.00
C PRO A 206 -18.48 -22.43 -3.46
N HIS A 207 -18.11 -22.30 -4.74
CA HIS A 207 -17.66 -21.03 -5.32
C HIS A 207 -18.73 -19.91 -5.32
N LEU A 208 -20.02 -20.25 -5.19
CA LEU A 208 -21.09 -19.27 -5.07
C LEU A 208 -20.98 -18.41 -3.80
N LEU A 209 -20.28 -18.89 -2.76
CA LEU A 209 -20.10 -18.19 -1.49
C LEU A 209 -19.06 -17.08 -1.55
N THR A 210 -18.12 -17.14 -2.50
CA THR A 210 -16.97 -16.21 -2.59
C THR A 210 -17.00 -15.29 -3.81
N ALA A 211 -17.95 -15.47 -4.74
CA ALA A 211 -17.90 -14.86 -6.08
C ALA A 211 -18.07 -13.33 -6.15
N ARG A 212 -18.67 -12.66 -5.15
CA ARG A 212 -19.05 -11.23 -5.25
C ARG A 212 -18.88 -10.42 -3.96
N GLN A 213 -17.69 -10.37 -3.37
CA GLN A 213 -17.45 -9.44 -2.25
C GLN A 213 -17.44 -7.97 -2.73
N SER A 214 -18.18 -7.10 -2.04
CA SER A 214 -18.20 -5.65 -2.32
C SER A 214 -16.93 -5.00 -1.78
N ALA A 215 -16.11 -4.40 -2.64
CA ALA A 215 -14.82 -3.80 -2.25
C ALA A 215 -14.91 -2.58 -1.30
N ASP A 216 -16.12 -2.04 -1.07
CA ASP A 216 -16.47 -0.91 -0.18
C ASP A 216 -15.47 0.26 -0.15
N ARG A 217 -14.85 0.54 -1.31
CA ARG A 217 -13.70 1.45 -1.47
C ARG A 217 -13.93 2.84 -0.86
N GLY A 218 -15.13 3.40 -1.03
CA GLY A 218 -15.48 4.73 -0.49
C GLY A 218 -15.54 4.78 1.03
N THR A 219 -16.05 3.75 1.70
CA THR A 219 -16.10 3.70 3.18
C THR A 219 -14.70 3.55 3.76
N ARG A 220 -13.85 2.75 3.11
CA ARG A 220 -12.48 2.48 3.57
C ARG A 220 -11.58 3.72 3.48
N LEU A 221 -11.66 4.46 2.37
CA LEU A 221 -11.00 5.76 2.24
C LEU A 221 -11.52 6.79 3.25
N LEU A 222 -12.84 6.82 3.47
CA LEU A 222 -13.44 7.67 4.48
C LEU A 222 -12.96 7.35 5.89
N ALA A 223 -12.75 6.07 6.22
CA ALA A 223 -12.22 5.67 7.52
C ALA A 223 -10.80 6.22 7.74
N TYR A 224 -9.93 6.16 6.72
CA TYR A 224 -8.59 6.76 6.79
C TYR A 224 -8.66 8.28 6.98
N LEU A 225 -9.44 8.96 6.12
CA LEU A 225 -9.60 10.41 6.20
C LEU A 225 -10.18 10.85 7.55
N GLY A 226 -11.15 10.10 8.08
CA GLY A 226 -11.70 10.32 9.41
C GLY A 226 -10.65 10.17 10.52
N ASP A 227 -9.81 9.14 10.44
CA ASP A 227 -8.72 8.91 11.39
C ASP A 227 -7.72 10.07 11.40
N VAL A 228 -7.25 10.50 10.23
CA VAL A 228 -6.29 11.60 10.10
C VAL A 228 -6.93 12.91 10.57
N THR A 229 -8.20 13.17 10.24
CA THR A 229 -8.93 14.38 10.64
C THR A 229 -9.04 14.51 12.16
N VAL A 230 -9.33 13.40 12.86
CA VAL A 230 -9.46 13.38 14.33
C VAL A 230 -8.10 13.45 15.01
N ASN A 231 -7.14 12.66 14.55
CA ASN A 231 -5.89 12.46 15.27
C ASN A 231 -4.76 13.42 14.86
N ARG A 232 -4.90 14.13 13.74
CA ARG A 232 -3.99 15.19 13.25
C ARG A 232 -2.51 14.85 13.43
N PRO A 233 -2.01 13.75 12.85
CA PRO A 233 -0.64 13.28 13.07
C PRO A 233 0.42 14.31 12.65
N HIS A 234 0.06 15.27 11.79
CA HIS A 234 0.95 16.29 11.26
C HIS A 234 0.49 17.73 11.58
N GLY A 235 -0.40 17.90 12.56
CA GLY A 235 -0.93 19.20 12.94
C GLY A 235 -2.05 19.70 12.03
N ASP A 236 -2.25 21.01 12.01
CA ASP A 236 -3.33 21.65 11.25
C ASP A 236 -3.01 21.74 9.75
N PRO A 237 -4.02 21.60 8.87
CA PRO A 237 -3.83 21.70 7.42
C PRO A 237 -3.33 23.10 7.02
N PRO A 238 -2.34 23.19 6.12
CA PRO A 238 -1.88 24.48 5.62
C PRO A 238 -2.94 25.11 4.69
N HIS A 239 -3.11 26.43 4.78
CA HIS A 239 -3.96 27.19 3.86
C HIS A 239 -3.27 27.40 2.51
N LEU A 240 -3.50 26.49 1.58
CA LEU A 240 -2.89 26.49 0.25
C LEU A 240 -3.96 26.35 -0.84
N VAL A 241 -3.73 27.01 -1.97
CA VAL A 241 -4.45 26.66 -3.22
C VAL A 241 -3.91 25.34 -3.76
N ASP A 242 -4.71 24.63 -4.56
CA ASP A 242 -4.28 23.38 -5.21
C ASP A 242 -3.01 23.63 -6.05
N PRO A 243 -1.89 22.92 -5.79
CA PRO A 243 -0.68 23.04 -6.59
C PRO A 243 -0.93 22.90 -8.09
N VAL A 244 -1.83 22.00 -8.51
CA VAL A 244 -2.15 21.73 -9.93
C VAL A 244 -2.64 22.99 -10.64
N SER A 245 -3.28 23.93 -9.94
CA SER A 245 -3.73 25.20 -10.50
C SER A 245 -2.60 26.12 -10.98
N LYS A 246 -1.35 25.83 -10.61
CA LYS A 246 -0.17 26.57 -11.02
C LYS A 246 0.57 25.97 -12.21
N LEU A 247 0.16 24.79 -12.69
CA LEU A 247 0.76 24.19 -13.87
C LEU A 247 0.41 25.02 -15.13
N PRO A 248 1.34 25.14 -16.09
CA PRO A 248 1.12 25.94 -17.29
C PRO A 248 0.06 25.31 -18.20
N LEU A 249 -0.70 26.12 -18.92
CA LEU A 249 -1.70 25.61 -19.87
C LEU A 249 -1.01 25.14 -21.16
N ILE A 250 -0.93 23.82 -21.36
CA ILE A 250 -0.37 23.18 -22.56
C ILE A 250 -1.27 22.05 -23.05
N ASP A 251 -1.08 21.63 -24.31
CA ASP A 251 -1.78 20.48 -24.88
C ASP A 251 -1.17 19.17 -24.33
N LEU A 252 -1.96 18.48 -23.49
CA LEU A 252 -1.61 17.17 -22.93
C LEU A 252 -2.17 16.00 -23.75
N ASP A 253 -3.07 16.25 -24.70
CA ASP A 253 -3.67 15.21 -25.55
C ASP A 253 -2.76 14.86 -26.74
N GLY A 254 -1.93 15.82 -27.17
CA GLY A 254 -0.90 15.62 -28.18
C GLY A 254 0.25 14.70 -27.71
N LEU A 255 0.94 14.07 -28.68
CA LEU A 255 2.13 13.25 -28.40
C LEU A 255 3.26 14.11 -27.81
N ALA A 256 3.92 13.59 -26.77
CA ALA A 256 5.12 14.24 -26.22
C ALA A 256 6.24 14.31 -27.28
N PRO A 257 7.00 15.42 -27.38
CA PRO A 257 8.11 15.54 -28.31
C PRO A 257 9.16 14.43 -28.11
N ALA A 258 9.88 14.05 -29.17
CA ALA A 258 10.92 13.04 -29.08
C ALA A 258 12.01 13.43 -28.06
N GLY A 259 12.29 12.55 -27.11
CA GLY A 259 13.28 12.76 -26.06
C GLY A 259 14.35 11.66 -26.01
N SER A 260 15.13 11.64 -24.93
CA SER A 260 16.28 10.74 -24.75
C SER A 260 15.95 9.25 -24.84
N ARG A 261 14.75 8.82 -24.43
CA ARG A 261 14.35 7.41 -24.52
C ARG A 261 14.26 6.93 -25.96
N LEU A 262 13.81 7.79 -26.88
CA LEU A 262 13.77 7.42 -28.30
C LEU A 262 15.19 7.23 -28.85
N GLN A 263 16.17 7.99 -28.36
CA GLN A 263 17.58 7.76 -28.70
C GLN A 263 18.07 6.40 -28.19
N LEU A 264 17.72 6.04 -26.94
CA LEU A 264 18.09 4.73 -26.37
C LEU A 264 17.45 3.58 -27.16
N LEU A 265 16.13 3.65 -27.41
CA LEU A 265 15.41 2.63 -28.15
C LEU A 265 15.92 2.45 -29.58
N ALA A 266 16.32 3.54 -30.25
CA ALA A 266 16.82 3.49 -31.62
C ALA A 266 18.26 2.97 -31.72
N ARG A 267 19.11 3.24 -30.72
CA ARG A 267 20.56 3.01 -30.78
C ARG A 267 21.06 1.83 -29.93
N GLY A 268 20.24 1.36 -28.99
CA GLY A 268 20.69 0.47 -27.92
C GLY A 268 21.59 1.20 -26.90
N PRO A 269 21.93 0.55 -25.77
CA PRO A 269 22.66 1.20 -24.69
C PRO A 269 24.10 1.62 -25.05
N GLU A 270 24.83 0.83 -25.85
CA GLU A 270 26.16 1.20 -26.34
C GLU A 270 26.11 2.40 -27.29
N GLY A 271 25.14 2.42 -28.20
CA GLY A 271 24.94 3.51 -29.15
C GLY A 271 24.44 4.78 -28.47
N PHE A 272 23.66 4.64 -27.39
CA PHE A 272 23.24 5.75 -26.53
C PHE A 272 24.43 6.38 -25.80
N ALA A 273 25.33 5.56 -25.23
CA ALA A 273 26.54 6.06 -24.58
C ALA A 273 27.47 6.81 -25.56
N HIS A 274 27.66 6.27 -26.77
CA HIS A 274 28.42 6.97 -27.82
C HIS A 274 27.76 8.28 -28.25
N TRP A 275 26.43 8.30 -28.37
CA TRP A 275 25.69 9.52 -28.69
C TRP A 275 25.88 10.58 -27.60
N LEU A 276 25.75 10.21 -26.32
CA LEU A 276 25.97 11.11 -25.20
C LEU A 276 27.40 11.66 -25.18
N ARG A 277 28.39 10.79 -25.39
CA ARG A 277 29.82 11.15 -25.44
C ARG A 277 30.16 12.15 -26.56
N ALA A 278 29.45 12.06 -27.69
CA ALA A 278 29.68 12.87 -28.88
C ALA A 278 28.82 14.15 -28.92
N ALA A 279 27.91 14.35 -27.95
CA ALA A 279 27.02 15.49 -27.93
C ALA A 279 27.77 16.79 -27.59
N ASP A 280 27.48 17.84 -28.35
CA ASP A 280 28.00 19.19 -28.08
C ASP A 280 27.34 19.78 -26.82
N SER A 281 26.03 19.54 -26.64
CA SER A 281 25.27 19.94 -25.45
C SER A 281 25.61 19.07 -24.24
N VAL A 282 25.56 19.66 -23.04
CA VAL A 282 25.65 18.89 -21.79
C VAL A 282 24.29 18.25 -21.48
N GLY A 283 24.26 16.94 -21.23
CA GLY A 283 23.06 16.24 -20.77
C GLY A 283 22.66 16.67 -19.36
N VAL A 284 21.36 16.75 -19.09
CA VAL A 284 20.86 17.10 -17.75
C VAL A 284 19.92 16.03 -17.25
N THR A 285 20.17 15.53 -16.05
CA THR A 285 19.26 14.65 -15.32
C THR A 285 18.52 15.44 -14.25
N GLU A 286 17.19 15.43 -14.31
CA GLU A 286 16.36 16.09 -13.31
C GLU A 286 16.13 15.15 -12.11
N THR A 287 16.50 15.58 -10.90
CA THR A 287 16.44 14.77 -9.69
C THR A 287 15.26 15.08 -8.77
N THR A 288 14.37 16.00 -9.18
CA THR A 288 13.24 16.46 -8.36
C THR A 288 12.27 15.33 -7.97
N PHE A 289 12.19 14.28 -8.77
CA PHE A 289 11.31 13.13 -8.55
C PHE A 289 11.91 12.08 -7.60
N ARG A 290 13.19 12.20 -7.22
CA ARG A 290 13.90 11.22 -6.37
C ARG A 290 14.80 11.90 -5.33
N ASP A 291 15.99 12.35 -5.74
CA ASP A 291 17.03 12.75 -4.77
C ASP A 291 16.75 14.07 -4.05
N ALA A 292 16.10 15.01 -4.74
CA ALA A 292 15.80 16.32 -4.18
C ALA A 292 14.91 16.21 -2.93
N HIS A 293 13.78 15.50 -3.06
CA HIS A 293 12.87 15.30 -1.93
C HIS A 293 13.38 14.26 -0.94
N GLN A 294 14.23 13.32 -1.37
CA GLN A 294 14.97 12.46 -0.44
C GLN A 294 15.86 13.28 0.51
N SER A 295 16.45 14.38 0.01
CA SER A 295 17.37 15.22 0.77
C SER A 295 16.65 16.28 1.61
N LEU A 296 15.56 16.86 1.11
CA LEU A 296 14.86 17.98 1.73
C LEU A 296 13.64 17.56 2.57
N LEU A 297 12.90 16.57 2.11
CA LEU A 297 11.55 16.22 2.58
C LEU A 297 11.45 14.77 3.08
N ALA A 298 12.55 14.20 3.54
CA ALA A 298 12.63 12.81 4.01
C ALA A 298 11.99 11.79 3.04
N THR A 299 12.13 12.03 1.73
CA THR A 299 11.59 11.17 0.66
C THR A 299 10.06 11.06 0.62
N ARG A 300 9.33 12.03 1.20
CA ARG A 300 7.87 11.92 1.40
C ARG A 300 7.01 12.33 0.21
N VAL A 301 7.58 12.85 -0.88
CA VAL A 301 6.77 13.26 -2.04
C VAL A 301 6.05 12.05 -2.64
N ARG A 302 4.73 12.18 -2.77
CA ARG A 302 3.79 11.10 -3.09
C ARG A 302 3.61 10.93 -4.59
N SER A 303 3.16 9.74 -5.00
CA SER A 303 2.91 9.44 -6.42
C SER A 303 1.96 10.46 -7.04
N LYS A 304 0.93 10.89 -6.30
CA LYS A 304 -0.06 11.88 -6.76
C LYS A 304 0.58 13.18 -7.28
N ASP A 305 1.52 13.75 -6.52
CA ASP A 305 2.15 15.02 -6.89
C ASP A 305 3.22 14.83 -7.98
N LEU A 306 3.92 13.69 -8.00
CA LEU A 306 4.85 13.38 -9.09
C LEU A 306 4.10 13.20 -10.43
N LEU A 307 2.98 12.48 -10.40
CA LEU A 307 2.18 12.17 -11.60
C LEU A 307 1.44 13.39 -12.15
N ALA A 308 1.06 14.35 -11.30
CA ALA A 308 0.40 15.57 -11.76
C ALA A 308 1.30 16.43 -12.66
N VAL A 309 2.61 16.49 -12.39
CA VAL A 309 3.57 17.32 -13.14
C VAL A 309 4.35 16.55 -14.21
N ALA A 310 4.47 15.22 -14.11
CA ALA A 310 5.18 14.38 -15.07
C ALA A 310 4.81 14.64 -16.56
N PRO A 311 3.51 14.70 -16.95
CA PRO A 311 3.13 14.97 -18.34
C PRO A 311 3.59 16.34 -18.87
N TYR A 312 3.79 17.31 -17.98
CA TYR A 312 4.29 18.64 -18.30
C TYR A 312 5.80 18.61 -18.51
N VAL A 313 6.55 17.97 -17.61
CA VAL A 313 8.01 17.74 -17.76
C VAL A 313 8.30 17.06 -19.10
N ALA A 314 7.57 15.98 -19.41
CA ALA A 314 7.70 15.26 -20.67
C ALA A 314 7.59 16.16 -21.93
N ARG A 315 6.79 17.23 -21.87
CA ARG A 315 6.52 18.11 -23.02
C ARG A 315 7.34 19.39 -23.03
N LEU A 316 7.62 19.94 -21.86
CA LEU A 316 8.31 21.21 -21.69
C LEU A 316 9.83 21.05 -21.74
N THR A 317 10.35 19.90 -21.32
CA THR A 317 11.78 19.64 -21.22
C THR A 317 12.22 18.35 -21.94
N PRO A 318 11.85 18.13 -23.22
CA PRO A 318 12.19 16.91 -23.95
C PRO A 318 13.70 16.71 -24.16
N GLN A 319 14.53 17.74 -23.90
CA GLN A 319 15.98 17.70 -23.99
C GLN A 319 16.66 17.09 -22.75
N LEU A 320 15.92 16.80 -21.67
CA LEU A 320 16.47 16.12 -20.51
C LEU A 320 17.08 14.77 -20.91
N LEU A 321 18.26 14.48 -20.36
CA LEU A 321 18.91 13.18 -20.53
C LEU A 321 18.08 12.10 -19.84
N SER A 322 17.64 12.35 -18.61
CA SER A 322 16.78 11.45 -17.86
C SER A 322 16.01 12.18 -16.76
N LEU A 323 14.96 11.54 -16.29
CA LEU A 323 14.28 11.87 -15.05
C LEU A 323 14.68 10.84 -14.00
N GLU A 324 15.42 11.25 -12.98
CA GLU A 324 15.72 10.37 -11.87
C GLU A 324 14.51 10.32 -10.92
N CYS A 325 13.77 9.22 -10.96
CA CYS A 325 12.45 9.10 -10.33
C CYS A 325 12.29 7.87 -9.43
N TRP A 326 13.35 7.07 -9.26
CA TRP A 326 13.26 5.79 -8.58
C TRP A 326 14.56 5.32 -7.92
N GLY A 327 14.49 4.27 -7.11
CA GLY A 327 15.63 3.79 -6.33
C GLY A 327 16.00 4.71 -5.16
N GLY A 328 17.20 4.54 -4.60
CA GLY A 328 17.54 5.19 -3.33
C GLY A 328 16.54 4.81 -2.22
N ALA A 329 16.05 5.78 -1.46
CA ALA A 329 15.12 5.54 -0.35
C ALA A 329 13.65 5.47 -0.78
N THR A 330 13.31 5.81 -2.04
CA THR A 330 11.90 5.94 -2.46
C THR A 330 11.13 4.63 -2.36
N TYR A 331 11.81 3.49 -2.54
CA TYR A 331 11.19 2.17 -2.50
C TYR A 331 10.68 1.81 -1.09
N ASP A 332 11.56 1.86 -0.09
CA ASP A 332 11.21 1.62 1.33
C ASP A 332 10.17 2.63 1.82
N VAL A 333 10.38 3.92 1.50
CA VAL A 333 9.52 4.99 2.00
C VAL A 333 8.11 4.94 1.39
N ALA A 334 7.97 4.57 0.12
CA ALA A 334 6.67 4.39 -0.52
C ALA A 334 5.84 3.34 0.24
N LEU A 335 6.42 2.17 0.50
CA LEU A 335 5.75 1.09 1.24
C LEU A 335 5.48 1.50 2.70
N ARG A 336 6.53 1.91 3.41
CA ARG A 336 6.50 2.08 4.88
C ARG A 336 5.72 3.29 5.35
N PHE A 337 5.81 4.42 4.65
CA PHE A 337 5.33 5.71 5.16
C PHE A 337 4.24 6.34 4.30
N LEU A 338 4.17 6.00 3.02
CA LEU A 338 3.17 6.55 2.11
C LEU A 338 2.04 5.56 1.83
N ALA A 339 2.24 4.28 2.17
CA ALA A 339 1.35 3.19 1.84
C ALA A 339 1.03 3.13 0.34
N GLU A 340 2.06 3.26 -0.48
CA GLU A 340 2.01 3.22 -1.95
C GLU A 340 2.93 2.12 -2.48
N ASP A 341 2.52 1.41 -3.53
CA ASP A 341 3.42 0.46 -4.19
C ASP A 341 4.42 1.22 -5.08
N PRO A 342 5.74 1.09 -4.84
CA PRO A 342 6.73 1.74 -5.69
C PRO A 342 6.67 1.26 -7.15
N TRP A 343 6.24 0.03 -7.44
CA TRP A 343 6.09 -0.48 -8.81
C TRP A 343 4.93 0.19 -9.54
N GLU A 344 3.80 0.39 -8.87
CA GLU A 344 2.64 1.12 -9.42
C GLU A 344 3.04 2.56 -9.74
N ARG A 345 3.80 3.22 -8.84
CA ARG A 345 4.37 4.56 -9.10
C ARG A 345 5.22 4.57 -10.36
N LEU A 346 6.12 3.60 -10.52
CA LEU A 346 7.00 3.54 -11.67
C LEU A 346 6.23 3.33 -12.98
N ALA A 347 5.28 2.39 -13.00
CA ALA A 347 4.45 2.12 -14.18
C ALA A 347 3.67 3.37 -14.60
N ALA A 348 3.06 4.08 -13.64
CA ALA A 348 2.32 5.31 -13.92
C ALA A 348 3.23 6.44 -14.41
N LEU A 349 4.43 6.60 -13.83
CA LEU A 349 5.41 7.58 -14.31
C LEU A 349 5.90 7.27 -15.73
N ARG A 350 6.10 5.99 -16.04
CA ARG A 350 6.49 5.54 -17.38
C ARG A 350 5.45 5.92 -18.43
N GLU A 351 4.17 5.75 -18.10
CA GLU A 351 3.05 6.14 -18.96
C GLU A 351 2.98 7.66 -19.13
N ALA A 352 3.07 8.41 -18.02
CA ALA A 352 2.98 9.87 -18.01
C ALA A 352 4.16 10.56 -18.72
N VAL A 353 5.34 9.94 -18.70
CA VAL A 353 6.57 10.44 -19.33
C VAL A 353 7.03 9.42 -20.35
N PRO A 354 6.48 9.34 -21.57
CA PRO A 354 6.81 8.24 -22.50
C PRO A 354 8.11 8.45 -23.29
N ASN A 355 8.65 9.67 -23.32
CA ASN A 355 9.69 10.12 -24.24
C ASN A 355 11.08 10.34 -23.61
N LEU A 356 11.17 10.53 -22.29
CA LEU A 356 12.44 10.70 -21.56
C LEU A 356 12.90 9.37 -20.94
N CYS A 357 14.22 9.18 -20.82
CA CYS A 357 14.75 8.06 -20.05
C CYS A 357 14.37 8.19 -18.58
N LEU A 358 13.88 7.10 -17.97
CA LEU A 358 13.71 7.03 -16.51
C LEU A 358 14.97 6.44 -15.88
N GLN A 359 15.48 7.11 -14.84
CA GLN A 359 16.70 6.75 -14.15
C GLN A 359 16.42 6.37 -12.70
N MET A 360 17.18 5.39 -12.20
CA MET A 360 17.20 5.04 -10.78
C MET A 360 18.60 4.98 -10.18
N LEU A 361 18.68 5.17 -8.86
CA LEU A 361 19.86 4.86 -8.07
C LEU A 361 19.77 3.43 -7.50
N LEU A 362 20.73 2.57 -7.83
CA LEU A 362 20.80 1.17 -7.42
C LEU A 362 22.08 0.89 -6.64
N ARG A 363 21.98 0.28 -5.47
CA ARG A 363 23.15 -0.21 -4.73
C ARG A 363 23.51 -1.60 -5.25
N GLY A 364 24.72 -1.80 -5.76
CA GLY A 364 25.20 -3.02 -6.44
C GLY A 364 24.49 -4.32 -6.06
N ARG A 365 25.08 -5.10 -5.14
CA ARG A 365 24.57 -6.42 -4.73
C ARG A 365 23.26 -6.37 -3.93
N ASN A 366 22.94 -5.24 -3.31
CA ASN A 366 21.80 -5.14 -2.38
C ASN A 366 20.54 -4.57 -3.07
N THR A 367 20.64 -4.18 -4.33
CA THR A 367 19.60 -3.47 -5.10
C THR A 367 19.14 -2.20 -4.40
N VAL A 368 17.94 -2.18 -3.84
CA VAL A 368 17.37 -1.11 -3.02
C VAL A 368 17.34 -1.45 -1.53
N GLY A 369 17.64 -2.70 -1.16
CA GLY A 369 17.61 -3.21 0.21
C GLY A 369 18.88 -2.89 1.04
N TYR A 370 18.85 -3.30 2.31
CA TYR A 370 19.93 -3.04 3.27
C TYR A 370 20.93 -4.19 3.41
N THR A 371 20.51 -5.43 3.16
CA THR A 371 21.34 -6.64 3.29
C THR A 371 21.66 -7.24 1.93
N PRO A 372 22.77 -7.99 1.79
CA PRO A 372 23.05 -8.74 0.57
C PRO A 372 22.05 -9.88 0.35
N TYR A 373 21.67 -10.08 -0.91
CA TYR A 373 20.82 -11.20 -1.35
C TYR A 373 21.57 -12.06 -2.39
N PRO A 374 21.07 -13.28 -2.67
CA PRO A 374 21.51 -14.05 -3.82
C PRO A 374 21.37 -13.24 -5.11
N THR A 375 22.29 -13.42 -6.06
CA THR A 375 22.32 -12.66 -7.32
C THR A 375 21.05 -12.86 -8.16
N GLU A 376 20.35 -13.98 -8.00
CA GLU A 376 19.01 -14.26 -8.55
C GLU A 376 18.01 -13.13 -8.23
N VAL A 377 18.04 -12.56 -7.01
CA VAL A 377 17.17 -11.45 -6.61
C VAL A 377 17.55 -10.17 -7.35
N THR A 378 18.85 -9.90 -7.51
CA THR A 378 19.35 -8.74 -8.25
C THR A 378 18.95 -8.80 -9.71
N ALA A 379 19.13 -9.95 -10.35
CA ALA A 379 18.73 -10.17 -11.74
C ALA A 379 17.22 -9.99 -11.93
N ALA A 380 16.40 -10.63 -11.09
CA ALA A 380 14.94 -10.48 -11.14
C ALA A 380 14.48 -9.03 -10.90
N PHE A 381 15.12 -8.32 -9.97
CA PHE A 381 14.80 -6.91 -9.71
C PHE A 381 15.04 -6.03 -10.94
N ILE A 382 16.21 -6.19 -11.58
CA ILE A 382 16.57 -5.41 -12.78
C ILE A 382 15.65 -5.77 -13.95
N GLU A 383 15.36 -7.06 -14.14
CA GLU A 383 14.43 -7.52 -15.18
C GLU A 383 13.04 -6.89 -15.00
N GLN A 384 12.47 -6.96 -13.78
CA GLN A 384 11.20 -6.31 -13.46
C GLN A 384 11.24 -4.80 -13.71
N ALA A 385 12.31 -4.12 -13.30
CA ALA A 385 12.45 -2.68 -13.45
C ALA A 385 12.52 -2.26 -14.92
N VAL A 386 13.26 -3.00 -15.76
CA VAL A 386 13.30 -2.76 -17.22
C VAL A 386 11.95 -3.04 -17.87
N GLU A 387 11.27 -4.12 -17.51
CA GLU A 387 9.93 -4.44 -18.02
C GLU A 387 8.90 -3.37 -17.64
N THR A 388 8.98 -2.83 -16.43
CA THR A 388 8.08 -1.77 -15.95
C THR A 388 8.39 -0.42 -16.61
N GLY A 389 9.66 -0.18 -16.98
CA GLY A 389 10.05 0.94 -17.84
C GLY A 389 11.24 1.79 -17.40
N LEU A 390 12.12 1.29 -16.51
CA LEU A 390 13.42 1.92 -16.23
C LEU A 390 14.36 1.77 -17.43
N ASP A 391 15.09 2.84 -17.71
CA ASP A 391 16.02 2.92 -18.83
C ASP A 391 17.49 3.01 -18.37
N ILE A 392 17.77 3.72 -17.25
CA ILE A 392 19.13 3.96 -16.74
C ILE A 392 19.24 3.52 -15.29
N PHE A 393 20.23 2.68 -15.00
CA PHE A 393 20.56 2.21 -13.66
C PHE A 393 21.89 2.82 -13.24
N ARG A 394 21.85 3.79 -12.32
CA ARG A 394 23.05 4.33 -11.66
C ARG A 394 23.45 3.38 -10.52
N ILE A 395 24.40 2.50 -10.81
CA ILE A 395 24.91 1.47 -9.91
C ILE A 395 26.07 2.03 -9.10
N PHE A 396 26.03 1.90 -7.79
CA PHE A 396 27.12 2.30 -6.90
C PHE A 396 27.36 1.26 -5.79
N ASP A 397 28.55 1.31 -5.21
CA ASP A 397 28.89 0.61 -3.97
C ASP A 397 29.34 1.61 -2.90
N ALA A 398 29.05 1.30 -1.63
CA ALA A 398 29.29 2.24 -0.54
C ALA A 398 30.78 2.39 -0.16
N LEU A 399 31.63 1.49 -0.63
CA LEU A 399 33.09 1.50 -0.45
C LEU A 399 33.85 1.59 -1.79
N ASN A 400 33.15 1.86 -2.90
CA ASN A 400 33.68 1.79 -4.27
C ASN A 400 34.23 0.40 -4.66
N ASP A 401 33.72 -0.68 -4.05
CA ASP A 401 34.09 -2.04 -4.42
C ASP A 401 33.34 -2.48 -5.69
N VAL A 402 34.04 -2.46 -6.83
CA VAL A 402 33.48 -2.84 -8.14
C VAL A 402 33.02 -4.29 -8.17
N SER A 403 33.61 -5.18 -7.36
CA SER A 403 33.17 -6.58 -7.29
C SER A 403 31.74 -6.72 -6.75
N GLN A 404 31.31 -5.80 -5.88
CA GLN A 404 29.95 -5.76 -5.35
C GLN A 404 28.96 -5.11 -6.32
N MET A 405 29.44 -4.27 -7.25
CA MET A 405 28.62 -3.69 -8.32
C MET A 405 28.41 -4.66 -9.49
N ARG A 406 29.37 -5.55 -9.71
CA ARG A 406 29.43 -6.45 -10.88
C ARG A 406 28.13 -7.23 -11.15
N PRO A 407 27.46 -7.86 -10.15
CA PRO A 407 26.21 -8.58 -10.41
C PRO A 407 25.09 -7.71 -11.00
N ALA A 408 24.98 -6.47 -10.53
CA ALA A 408 23.99 -5.53 -11.07
C ALA A 408 24.39 -5.03 -12.46
N ILE A 409 25.69 -4.80 -12.70
CA ILE A 409 26.19 -4.38 -14.01
C ILE A 409 25.89 -5.47 -15.04
N ASP A 410 26.27 -6.71 -14.75
CA ASP A 410 26.03 -7.84 -15.65
C ASP A 410 24.53 -8.02 -15.93
N ALA A 411 23.68 -7.99 -14.90
CA ALA A 411 22.23 -8.12 -15.06
C ALA A 411 21.61 -6.99 -15.90
N VAL A 412 22.06 -5.73 -15.75
CA VAL A 412 21.60 -4.63 -16.62
C VAL A 412 22.04 -4.86 -18.06
N ARG A 413 23.30 -5.29 -18.28
CA ARG A 413 23.82 -5.60 -19.62
C ARG A 413 23.06 -6.75 -20.29
N GLU A 414 22.73 -7.79 -19.53
CA GLU A 414 21.98 -8.96 -20.01
C GLU A 414 20.59 -8.61 -20.55
N THR A 415 19.98 -7.51 -20.07
CA THR A 415 18.70 -7.04 -20.63
C THR A 415 18.82 -6.55 -22.08
N GLY A 416 20.01 -6.13 -22.51
CA GLY A 416 20.28 -5.58 -23.84
C GLY A 416 19.55 -4.28 -24.19
N ARG A 417 18.81 -3.68 -23.25
CA ARG A 417 17.93 -2.53 -23.50
C ARG A 417 18.15 -1.35 -22.56
N ALA A 418 18.74 -1.58 -21.39
CA ALA A 418 18.98 -0.55 -20.38
C ALA A 418 20.45 -0.16 -20.26
N VAL A 419 20.70 1.05 -19.74
CA VAL A 419 22.02 1.64 -19.57
C VAL A 419 22.52 1.38 -18.15
N ALA A 420 23.60 0.62 -18.04
CA ALA A 420 24.42 0.54 -16.82
C ALA A 420 25.30 1.79 -16.69
N GLU A 421 24.89 2.73 -15.85
CA GLU A 421 25.70 3.87 -15.42
C GLU A 421 26.37 3.50 -14.09
N VAL A 422 27.70 3.51 -14.00
CA VAL A 422 28.38 2.98 -12.81
C VAL A 422 29.16 4.09 -12.14
N ALA A 423 28.86 4.31 -10.86
CA ALA A 423 29.35 5.43 -10.10
C ALA A 423 30.59 5.07 -9.27
N LEU A 424 31.63 5.90 -9.38
CA LEU A 424 32.59 6.08 -8.31
C LEU A 424 32.07 7.14 -7.34
N CYS A 425 32.02 6.83 -6.06
CA CYS A 425 31.65 7.79 -5.02
C CYS A 425 32.87 8.64 -4.65
N TYR A 426 32.69 9.96 -4.63
CA TYR A 426 33.73 10.93 -4.29
C TYR A 426 33.71 11.27 -2.80
N THR A 427 34.88 11.40 -2.18
CA THR A 427 35.05 11.74 -0.75
C THR A 427 36.40 12.44 -0.57
N ALA A 428 36.65 13.08 0.58
CA ALA A 428 37.89 13.83 0.82
C ALA A 428 38.10 15.00 -0.15
N ASP A 429 39.33 15.53 -0.16
CA ASP A 429 39.72 16.63 -1.03
C ASP A 429 40.87 16.22 -1.94
N LEU A 430 40.54 15.89 -3.19
CA LEU A 430 41.52 15.61 -4.24
C LEU A 430 42.50 16.78 -4.51
N SER A 431 42.11 18.01 -4.14
CA SER A 431 42.96 19.20 -4.31
C SER A 431 43.96 19.39 -3.16
N ASP A 432 43.79 18.67 -2.04
CA ASP A 432 44.69 18.77 -0.90
C ASP A 432 45.98 17.98 -1.16
N PRO A 433 47.17 18.62 -1.20
CA PRO A 433 48.43 17.91 -1.37
C PRO A 433 48.75 16.93 -0.22
N ALA A 434 48.08 17.03 0.93
CA ALA A 434 48.19 16.09 2.04
C ALA A 434 47.29 14.84 1.86
N GLU A 435 46.41 14.80 0.87
CA GLU A 435 45.59 13.63 0.58
C GLU A 435 46.45 12.49 0.02
N THR A 436 46.45 11.35 0.72
CA THR A 436 47.29 10.18 0.38
C THR A 436 46.48 8.92 0.05
N LEU A 437 45.20 8.90 0.38
CA LEU A 437 44.31 7.75 0.19
C LEU A 437 43.42 7.95 -1.05
N TYR A 438 42.67 9.04 -1.09
CA TYR A 438 41.69 9.34 -2.14
C TYR A 438 42.30 10.22 -3.24
N THR A 439 43.42 9.76 -3.79
CA THR A 439 44.19 10.47 -4.81
C THR A 439 43.58 10.32 -6.22
N LEU A 440 44.10 11.09 -7.19
CA LEU A 440 43.69 10.95 -8.59
C LEU A 440 43.91 9.51 -9.09
N ASP A 441 45.05 8.90 -8.74
CA ASP A 441 45.35 7.52 -9.12
C ASP A 441 44.37 6.52 -8.50
N TYR A 442 43.87 6.76 -7.28
CA TYR A 442 42.81 5.94 -6.70
C TYR A 442 41.54 5.98 -7.57
N TYR A 443 41.04 7.18 -7.89
CA TYR A 443 39.83 7.32 -8.70
C TYR A 443 39.99 6.74 -10.11
N LEU A 444 41.17 6.87 -10.70
CA LEU A 444 41.45 6.33 -12.03
C LEU A 444 41.54 4.80 -12.04
N ARG A 445 42.05 4.17 -10.97
CA ARG A 445 42.00 2.70 -10.83
C ARG A 445 40.57 2.19 -10.67
N VAL A 446 39.76 2.87 -9.86
CA VAL A 446 38.34 2.53 -9.71
C VAL A 446 37.61 2.68 -11.06
N ALA A 447 37.86 3.78 -11.79
CA ALA A 447 37.33 4.00 -13.12
C ALA A 447 37.73 2.90 -14.12
N GLU A 448 38.99 2.47 -14.11
CA GLU A 448 39.47 1.37 -14.95
C GLU A 448 38.72 0.06 -14.66
N GLN A 449 38.51 -0.26 -13.38
CA GLN A 449 37.72 -1.43 -12.97
C GLN A 449 36.26 -1.32 -13.40
N ILE A 450 35.65 -0.13 -13.28
CA ILE A 450 34.28 0.15 -13.71
C ILE A 450 34.14 -0.06 -15.23
N VAL A 451 35.07 0.46 -16.02
CA VAL A 451 35.09 0.28 -17.48
C VAL A 451 35.26 -1.19 -17.84
N ALA A 452 36.20 -1.89 -17.18
CA ALA A 452 36.42 -3.33 -17.38
C ALA A 452 35.21 -4.19 -16.99
N ALA A 453 34.38 -3.73 -16.04
CA ALA A 453 33.14 -4.39 -15.66
C ALA A 453 32.01 -4.22 -16.70
N GLY A 454 32.20 -3.36 -17.71
CA GLY A 454 31.23 -3.16 -18.80
C GLY A 454 30.23 -2.03 -18.56
N ALA A 455 30.60 -1.01 -17.78
CA ALA A 455 29.78 0.21 -17.70
C ALA A 455 29.54 0.82 -19.09
N HIS A 456 28.37 1.41 -19.30
CA HIS A 456 28.09 2.23 -20.49
C HIS A 456 28.41 3.70 -20.24
N VAL A 457 28.18 4.16 -19.01
CA VAL A 457 28.42 5.54 -18.55
C VAL A 457 29.20 5.46 -17.25
N LEU A 458 30.21 6.31 -17.09
CA LEU A 458 30.95 6.46 -15.84
C LEU A 458 30.35 7.63 -15.05
N ALA A 459 29.89 7.39 -13.83
CA ALA A 459 29.34 8.43 -12.98
C ALA A 459 30.32 8.84 -11.88
N ILE A 460 30.35 10.12 -11.55
CA ILE A 460 30.97 10.66 -10.34
C ILE A 460 29.84 11.00 -9.38
N LYS A 461 29.76 10.28 -8.25
CA LYS A 461 28.75 10.54 -7.22
C LYS A 461 29.38 11.26 -6.04
N ASP A 462 29.25 12.58 -6.00
CA ASP A 462 29.61 13.43 -4.87
C ASP A 462 28.40 13.61 -3.93
N MET A 463 28.14 12.59 -3.12
CA MET A 463 26.95 12.49 -2.23
C MET A 463 26.89 13.53 -1.09
N ALA A 464 28.01 14.21 -0.80
CA ALA A 464 28.10 15.18 0.29
C ALA A 464 28.36 16.61 -0.20
N GLY A 465 28.65 16.82 -1.49
CA GLY A 465 29.00 18.16 -2.00
C GLY A 465 30.44 18.54 -1.66
N LEU A 466 31.37 17.59 -1.71
CA LEU A 466 32.78 17.76 -1.38
C LEU A 466 33.63 18.11 -2.60
N LEU A 467 33.17 17.78 -3.81
CA LEU A 467 33.93 17.99 -5.03
C LEU A 467 34.02 19.50 -5.31
N ARG A 468 35.21 20.07 -5.11
CA ARG A 468 35.46 21.50 -5.36
C ARG A 468 35.75 21.75 -6.83
N PRO A 469 35.57 22.97 -7.36
CA PRO A 469 35.80 23.26 -8.78
C PRO A 469 37.18 22.84 -9.32
N PRO A 470 38.32 23.04 -8.60
CA PRO A 470 39.63 22.56 -9.06
C PRO A 470 39.72 21.04 -9.14
N ALA A 471 39.16 20.32 -8.15
CA ALA A 471 39.09 18.86 -8.14
C ALA A 471 38.21 18.34 -9.28
N ALA A 472 37.05 18.96 -9.54
CA ALA A 472 36.17 18.60 -10.65
C ALA A 472 36.88 18.72 -12.00
N ARG A 473 37.56 19.86 -12.25
CA ARG A 473 38.33 20.07 -13.47
C ARG A 473 39.40 19.00 -13.64
N THR A 474 40.12 18.67 -12.56
CA THR A 474 41.18 17.66 -12.56
C THR A 474 40.64 16.26 -12.85
N LEU A 475 39.63 15.82 -12.09
CA LEU A 475 39.06 14.47 -12.19
C LEU A 475 38.35 14.25 -13.52
N VAL A 476 37.49 15.18 -13.94
CA VAL A 476 36.75 15.07 -15.21
C VAL A 476 37.71 15.06 -16.40
N SER A 477 38.70 15.97 -16.45
CA SER A 477 39.68 15.99 -17.54
C SER A 477 40.44 14.65 -17.62
N ALA A 478 40.85 14.10 -16.47
CA ALA A 478 41.55 12.83 -16.41
C ALA A 478 40.68 11.67 -16.91
N LEU A 479 39.43 11.57 -16.45
CA LEU A 479 38.49 10.54 -16.88
C LEU A 479 38.18 10.65 -18.38
N ARG A 480 37.88 11.85 -18.87
CA ARG A 480 37.64 12.15 -20.28
C ARG A 480 38.83 11.78 -21.17
N SER A 481 40.05 12.00 -20.71
CA SER A 481 41.27 11.71 -21.47
C SER A 481 41.63 10.23 -21.54
N ARG A 482 41.27 9.44 -20.51
CA ARG A 482 41.70 8.03 -20.38
C ARG A 482 40.65 7.02 -20.81
N PHE A 483 39.37 7.39 -20.79
CA PHE A 483 38.26 6.47 -21.07
C PHE A 483 37.32 7.05 -22.13
N ASP A 484 36.84 6.17 -23.01
CA ASP A 484 35.91 6.51 -24.10
C ASP A 484 34.45 6.65 -23.62
N LEU A 485 34.13 6.18 -22.41
CA LEU A 485 32.78 6.28 -21.85
C LEU A 485 32.41 7.74 -21.55
N PRO A 486 31.14 8.15 -21.72
CA PRO A 486 30.67 9.44 -21.22
C PRO A 486 30.78 9.51 -19.69
N VAL A 487 30.99 10.73 -19.18
CA VAL A 487 31.10 11.02 -17.74
C VAL A 487 29.87 11.78 -17.27
N HIS A 488 29.21 11.29 -16.23
CA HIS A 488 28.03 11.90 -15.61
C HIS A 488 28.36 12.37 -14.19
N LEU A 489 28.26 13.67 -13.90
CA LEU A 489 28.54 14.23 -12.58
C LEU A 489 27.26 14.47 -11.77
N HIS A 490 27.23 13.90 -10.57
CA HIS A 490 26.23 14.14 -9.55
C HIS A 490 26.88 14.80 -8.33
N THR A 491 26.31 15.88 -7.81
CA THR A 491 26.75 16.55 -6.57
C THR A 491 25.56 17.15 -5.79
N HIS A 492 25.77 17.44 -4.51
CA HIS A 492 24.81 18.11 -3.62
C HIS A 492 25.30 19.50 -3.25
N ASP A 493 24.44 20.51 -3.30
CA ASP A 493 24.76 21.91 -3.02
C ASP A 493 24.82 22.27 -1.52
N THR A 494 25.20 21.30 -0.67
CA THR A 494 25.25 21.44 0.79
C THR A 494 26.11 22.64 1.23
N PRO A 495 27.30 22.87 0.63
CA PRO A 495 28.09 24.06 0.92
C PRO A 495 27.64 25.33 0.18
N GLY A 496 26.70 25.23 -0.77
CA GLY A 496 26.13 26.36 -1.51
C GLY A 496 26.98 26.87 -2.68
N GLY A 497 28.00 26.12 -3.08
CA GLY A 497 28.96 26.49 -4.14
C GLY A 497 29.00 25.52 -5.32
N GLN A 498 28.13 24.51 -5.37
CA GLN A 498 28.29 23.40 -6.32
C GLN A 498 27.87 23.73 -7.75
N LEU A 499 27.13 24.82 -7.98
CA LEU A 499 26.96 25.34 -9.35
C LEU A 499 28.33 25.65 -10.00
N ALA A 500 29.29 26.20 -9.23
CA ALA A 500 30.63 26.45 -9.75
C ALA A 500 31.39 25.15 -10.08
N THR A 501 31.13 24.08 -9.33
CA THR A 501 31.70 22.75 -9.61
C THR A 501 31.12 22.17 -10.89
N LEU A 502 29.80 22.27 -11.11
CA LEU A 502 29.18 21.85 -12.36
C LEU A 502 29.75 22.61 -13.55
N LEU A 503 29.89 23.93 -13.47
CA LEU A 503 30.50 24.73 -14.53
C LEU A 503 31.96 24.34 -14.81
N ALA A 504 32.76 24.11 -13.76
CA ALA A 504 34.14 23.64 -13.92
C ALA A 504 34.23 22.24 -14.55
N ALA A 505 33.28 21.35 -14.26
CA ALA A 505 33.16 20.04 -14.88
C ALA A 505 32.72 20.15 -16.36
N ILE A 506 31.78 21.04 -16.67
CA ILE A 506 31.32 21.34 -18.03
C ILE A 506 32.47 21.86 -18.90
N ASP A 507 33.25 22.81 -18.38
CA ASP A 507 34.46 23.30 -19.04
C ASP A 507 35.50 22.19 -19.27
N ALA A 508 35.56 21.21 -18.36
CA ALA A 508 36.45 20.05 -18.48
C ALA A 508 35.90 18.95 -19.40
N GLY A 509 34.69 19.13 -19.95
CA GLY A 509 34.08 18.22 -20.92
C GLY A 509 33.21 17.12 -20.30
N VAL A 510 32.67 17.28 -19.09
CA VAL A 510 31.68 16.35 -18.54
C VAL A 510 30.47 16.25 -19.47
N ASP A 511 29.95 15.03 -19.68
CA ASP A 511 28.91 14.76 -20.68
C ASP A 511 27.50 14.99 -20.13
N ALA A 512 27.30 14.78 -18.83
CA ALA A 512 26.03 15.01 -18.18
C ALA A 512 26.17 15.48 -16.73
N VAL A 513 25.16 16.19 -16.23
CA VAL A 513 25.08 16.66 -14.84
C VAL A 513 23.68 16.49 -14.25
N ASP A 514 23.60 16.32 -12.94
CA ASP A 514 22.33 16.30 -12.20
C ASP A 514 21.95 17.70 -11.68
N ALA A 515 20.67 18.06 -11.78
CA ALA A 515 20.09 19.28 -11.22
C ALA A 515 18.63 19.07 -10.76
N ALA A 516 18.12 19.98 -9.92
CA ALA A 516 16.73 19.93 -9.42
C ALA A 516 15.98 21.24 -9.71
N ALA A 517 14.65 21.18 -9.84
CA ALA A 517 13.79 22.37 -9.88
C ALA A 517 14.13 23.32 -8.73
N ALA A 518 14.19 24.63 -8.98
CA ALA A 518 14.78 25.58 -8.02
C ALA A 518 14.12 25.58 -6.63
N SER A 519 12.80 25.42 -6.56
CA SER A 519 12.04 25.31 -5.30
C SER A 519 12.34 24.02 -4.52
N MET A 520 12.97 23.04 -5.16
CA MET A 520 13.40 21.75 -4.63
C MET A 520 14.94 21.58 -4.70
N ALA A 521 15.69 22.67 -4.90
CA ALA A 521 17.15 22.66 -5.05
C ALA A 521 17.84 23.35 -3.86
N GLY A 522 19.18 23.31 -3.86
CA GLY A 522 20.02 23.97 -2.88
C GLY A 522 20.12 23.20 -1.55
N THR A 523 21.02 23.68 -0.69
CA THR A 523 21.38 23.03 0.58
C THR A 523 21.64 21.53 0.35
N THR A 524 20.99 20.61 1.05
CA THR A 524 21.26 19.18 0.88
C THR A 524 20.77 18.61 -0.45
N SER A 525 20.06 19.37 -1.30
CA SER A 525 19.63 18.96 -2.64
C SER A 525 20.68 19.29 -3.72
N GLN A 526 20.39 18.98 -4.98
CA GLN A 526 21.22 19.35 -6.12
C GLN A 526 21.23 20.87 -6.39
N PRO A 527 22.20 21.38 -7.19
CA PRO A 527 22.14 22.73 -7.74
C PRO A 527 20.83 23.00 -8.51
N ALA A 528 20.40 24.27 -8.51
CA ALA A 528 19.15 24.67 -9.15
C ALA A 528 19.24 24.57 -10.68
N LEU A 529 18.26 23.89 -11.28
CA LEU A 529 18.14 23.64 -12.71
C LEU A 529 18.06 24.94 -13.51
N SER A 530 17.21 25.89 -13.11
CA SER A 530 17.10 27.19 -13.79
C SER A 530 18.41 27.99 -13.72
N ALA A 531 19.17 27.90 -12.62
CA ALA A 531 20.48 28.51 -12.52
C ALA A 531 21.52 27.85 -13.44
N LEU A 532 21.51 26.52 -13.56
CA LEU A 532 22.38 25.78 -14.47
C LEU A 532 22.08 26.13 -15.94
N VAL A 533 20.80 26.17 -16.32
CA VAL A 533 20.37 26.57 -17.68
C VAL A 533 20.86 27.99 -17.98
N ALA A 534 20.53 28.96 -17.12
CA ALA A 534 20.95 30.35 -17.30
C ALA A 534 22.48 30.53 -17.35
N ALA A 535 23.24 29.72 -16.61
CA ALA A 535 24.70 29.79 -16.58
C ALA A 535 25.37 29.16 -17.83
N THR A 536 24.67 28.30 -18.56
CA THR A 536 25.18 27.60 -19.74
C THR A 536 24.59 28.11 -21.05
N ASP A 537 23.53 28.91 -21.00
CA ASP A 537 22.94 29.56 -22.16
C ASP A 537 23.96 30.43 -22.92
N HIS A 538 23.89 30.37 -24.24
CA HIS A 538 24.79 31.07 -25.16
C HIS A 538 26.28 30.71 -25.00
N THR A 539 26.60 29.59 -24.34
CA THR A 539 27.95 29.00 -24.30
C THR A 539 28.08 27.87 -25.33
N ALA A 540 29.32 27.39 -25.56
CA ALA A 540 29.58 26.24 -26.43
C ALA A 540 29.02 24.91 -25.89
N ARG A 541 28.67 24.85 -24.60
CA ARG A 541 28.17 23.66 -23.90
C ARG A 541 26.81 23.94 -23.24
N SER A 542 25.87 24.52 -23.98
CA SER A 542 24.50 24.75 -23.48
C SER A 542 23.80 23.42 -23.16
N THR A 543 22.90 23.44 -22.17
CA THR A 543 22.02 22.31 -21.84
C THR A 543 20.94 22.05 -22.91
N GLY A 544 20.62 23.07 -23.72
CA GLY A 544 19.53 23.02 -24.70
C GLY A 544 18.11 23.06 -24.11
N LEU A 545 17.97 23.18 -22.79
CA LEU A 545 16.68 23.36 -22.10
C LEU A 545 16.22 24.82 -22.22
N ASP A 546 14.91 25.03 -22.35
CA ASP A 546 14.34 26.38 -22.32
C ASP A 546 14.21 26.88 -20.88
N LEU A 547 14.86 28.01 -20.57
CA LEU A 547 14.86 28.59 -19.23
C LEU A 547 13.44 28.91 -18.73
N ARG A 548 12.56 29.37 -19.61
CA ARG A 548 11.19 29.69 -19.22
C ARG A 548 10.40 28.42 -18.91
N ALA A 549 10.55 27.37 -19.72
CA ALA A 549 9.90 26.09 -19.52
C ALA A 549 10.22 25.46 -18.15
N VAL A 550 11.47 25.55 -17.69
CA VAL A 550 11.84 25.08 -16.34
C VAL A 550 11.29 25.99 -15.24
N CYS A 551 11.31 27.32 -15.43
CA CYS A 551 10.77 28.26 -14.44
C CYS A 551 9.25 28.20 -14.31
N ASP A 552 8.51 27.93 -15.40
CA ASP A 552 7.05 27.83 -15.39
C ASP A 552 6.54 26.65 -14.52
N LEU A 553 7.41 25.70 -14.15
CA LEU A 553 7.11 24.59 -13.22
C LEU A 553 7.43 24.91 -11.75
N GLU A 554 8.20 25.97 -11.46
CA GLU A 554 8.63 26.28 -10.09
C GLU A 554 7.46 26.61 -9.13
N PRO A 555 6.42 27.39 -9.54
CA PRO A 555 5.28 27.68 -8.66
C PRO A 555 4.49 26.45 -8.23
N TYR A 556 4.43 25.41 -9.08
CA TYR A 556 3.85 24.12 -8.73
C TYR A 556 4.63 23.47 -7.58
N TRP A 557 5.93 23.30 -7.78
CA TRP A 557 6.80 22.66 -6.80
C TRP A 557 6.90 23.45 -5.48
N GLU A 558 6.84 24.78 -5.53
CA GLU A 558 6.78 25.63 -4.32
C GLU A 558 5.53 25.31 -3.47
N LEU A 559 4.37 25.17 -4.11
CA LEU A 559 3.13 24.82 -3.41
C LEU A 559 3.13 23.37 -2.93
N VAL A 560 3.62 22.43 -3.76
CA VAL A 560 3.79 21.03 -3.34
C VAL A 560 4.65 20.98 -2.09
N ARG A 561 5.83 21.61 -2.09
CA ARG A 561 6.76 21.63 -0.94
C ARG A 561 6.09 22.13 0.35
N LYS A 562 5.21 23.13 0.27
CA LYS A 562 4.44 23.64 1.43
C LYS A 562 3.46 22.60 2.01
N VAL A 563 2.93 21.68 1.21
CA VAL A 563 2.11 20.55 1.72
C VAL A 563 2.96 19.64 2.62
N TYR A 564 4.25 19.51 2.30
CA TYR A 564 5.21 18.65 2.99
C TYR A 564 5.97 19.34 4.14
N ALA A 565 5.54 20.52 4.61
CA ALA A 565 6.21 21.28 5.65
C ALA A 565 6.61 20.48 6.93
N PRO A 566 5.81 19.52 7.44
CA PRO A 566 6.19 18.69 8.60
C PRO A 566 7.44 17.82 8.38
N PHE A 567 7.82 17.59 7.12
CA PHE A 567 8.94 16.76 6.74
C PHE A 567 10.17 17.55 6.30
N GLU A 568 10.12 18.89 6.38
CA GLU A 568 11.28 19.74 6.17
C GLU A 568 12.38 19.37 7.17
N SER A 569 13.42 18.76 6.64
CA SER A 569 14.56 18.24 7.41
C SER A 569 15.89 18.76 6.89
N GLY A 570 15.87 19.47 5.75
CA GLY A 570 17.04 20.13 5.18
C GLY A 570 17.57 21.27 6.03
N LEU A 571 18.82 21.68 5.75
CA LEU A 571 19.40 22.86 6.35
C LEU A 571 18.65 24.11 5.89
N THR A 572 18.48 25.08 6.80
CA THR A 572 17.88 26.39 6.47
C THR A 572 18.78 27.24 5.57
N SER A 573 20.08 26.90 5.50
CA SER A 573 21.08 27.60 4.71
C SER A 573 22.27 26.68 4.41
N PRO A 574 23.12 27.02 3.42
CA PRO A 574 24.35 26.27 3.16
C PRO A 574 25.31 26.21 4.36
N THR A 575 26.13 25.16 4.44
CA THR A 575 27.12 25.00 5.51
C THR A 575 28.48 24.55 4.99
N GLY A 576 29.55 25.25 5.40
CA GLY A 576 30.93 24.85 5.12
C GLY A 576 31.45 23.72 6.02
N ARG A 577 30.73 23.36 7.09
CA ARG A 577 31.18 22.30 8.02
C ARG A 577 31.19 20.92 7.35
N VAL A 578 30.45 20.75 6.25
CA VAL A 578 30.44 19.52 5.46
C VAL A 578 31.81 19.13 4.94
N TYR A 579 32.71 20.10 4.69
CA TYR A 579 34.09 19.82 4.29
C TYR A 579 34.96 19.19 5.39
N HIS A 580 34.48 19.18 6.64
CA HIS A 580 35.16 18.55 7.76
C HIS A 580 34.53 17.21 8.14
N HIS A 581 33.21 17.20 8.35
CA HIS A 581 32.51 15.99 8.81
C HIS A 581 32.08 15.06 7.65
N GLU A 582 32.01 15.57 6.42
CA GLU A 582 31.71 14.80 5.20
C GLU A 582 30.43 13.95 5.31
N ILE A 583 29.42 14.48 6.00
CA ILE A 583 28.12 13.80 6.15
C ILE A 583 27.32 14.05 4.85
N PRO A 584 26.87 13.00 4.14
CA PRO A 584 26.03 13.15 2.96
C PRO A 584 24.71 13.86 3.25
N GLY A 585 24.14 14.54 2.25
CA GLY A 585 22.93 15.35 2.42
C GLY A 585 21.79 14.62 3.14
N GLY A 586 21.35 13.48 2.58
CA GLY A 586 20.27 12.68 3.20
C GLY A 586 20.62 12.10 4.58
N GLN A 587 21.89 11.79 4.85
CA GLN A 587 22.31 11.34 6.18
C GLN A 587 22.29 12.47 7.19
N LEU A 588 22.62 13.71 6.77
CA LEU A 588 22.65 14.88 7.65
C LEU A 588 21.25 15.19 8.19
N SER A 589 20.25 15.21 7.30
CA SER A 589 18.83 15.38 7.66
C SER A 589 18.36 14.29 8.64
N ASN A 590 18.68 13.03 8.35
CA ASN A 590 18.32 11.89 9.21
C ASN A 590 18.99 11.96 10.60
N LEU A 591 20.30 12.27 10.64
CA LEU A 591 21.07 12.30 11.89
C LEU A 591 20.57 13.42 12.81
N ARG A 592 20.13 14.56 12.25
CA ARG A 592 19.47 15.64 13.00
C ARG A 592 18.17 15.17 13.65
N GLN A 593 17.31 14.51 12.89
CA GLN A 593 16.05 13.97 13.42
C GLN A 593 16.31 12.93 14.53
N GLN A 594 17.27 12.03 14.33
CA GLN A 594 17.68 11.05 15.34
C GLN A 594 18.24 11.72 16.60
N ALA A 595 19.10 12.73 16.44
CA ALA A 595 19.65 13.49 17.56
C ALA A 595 18.54 14.18 18.37
N SER A 596 17.59 14.84 17.70
CA SER A 596 16.43 15.46 18.34
C SER A 596 15.58 14.43 19.11
N ALA A 597 15.29 13.28 18.51
CA ALA A 597 14.52 12.22 19.15
C ALA A 597 15.21 11.63 20.40
N LEU A 598 16.54 11.63 20.44
CA LEU A 598 17.35 11.19 21.58
C LEU A 598 17.64 12.30 22.60
N GLY A 599 17.11 13.51 22.42
CA GLY A 599 17.38 14.65 23.30
C GLY A 599 18.80 15.24 23.16
N LEU A 600 19.49 14.94 22.05
CA LEU A 600 20.84 15.42 21.73
C LEU A 600 20.85 16.53 20.67
N GLY A 601 19.68 17.07 20.30
CA GLY A 601 19.54 18.09 19.26
C GLY A 601 20.40 19.33 19.49
N ASP A 602 20.47 19.83 20.73
CA ASP A 602 21.27 21.01 21.10
C ASP A 602 22.79 20.74 21.15
N ARG A 603 23.21 19.50 20.90
CA ARG A 603 24.62 19.06 20.88
C ARG A 603 25.03 18.59 19.49
N PHE A 604 24.34 19.03 18.43
CA PHE A 604 24.59 18.54 17.08
C PHE A 604 26.01 18.84 16.57
N GLU A 605 26.59 19.97 16.97
CA GLU A 605 27.98 20.33 16.69
C GLU A 605 28.95 19.27 17.20
N GLN A 606 28.66 18.68 18.37
CA GLN A 606 29.46 17.60 18.96
C GLN A 606 29.26 16.28 18.22
N ILE A 607 28.06 16.03 17.69
CA ILE A 607 27.76 14.87 16.83
C ILE A 607 28.55 14.99 15.53
N GLU A 608 28.63 16.16 14.91
CA GLU A 608 29.42 16.38 13.69
C GLU A 608 30.93 16.13 13.94
N GLU A 609 31.46 16.60 15.07
CA GLU A 609 32.86 16.32 15.45
C GLU A 609 33.09 14.83 15.76
N ALA A 610 32.16 14.20 16.48
CA ALA A 610 32.21 12.77 16.75
C ALA A 610 32.09 11.94 15.47
N TYR A 611 31.32 12.40 14.48
CA TYR A 611 31.20 11.77 13.17
C TYR A 611 32.52 11.85 12.39
N ALA A 612 33.16 13.03 12.36
CA ALA A 612 34.49 13.17 11.75
C ALA A 612 35.54 12.29 12.47
N ALA A 613 35.45 12.16 13.79
CA ALA A 613 36.33 11.27 14.56
C ALA A 613 36.05 9.79 14.29
N ALA A 614 34.77 9.38 14.26
CA ALA A 614 34.33 8.03 13.94
C ALA A 614 34.81 7.62 12.54
N ASP A 615 34.70 8.50 11.56
CA ASP A 615 35.21 8.24 10.21
C ASP A 615 36.72 7.97 10.21
N ARG A 616 37.51 8.81 10.90
CA ARG A 616 38.97 8.60 11.03
C ARG A 616 39.29 7.26 11.70
N MET A 617 38.64 6.94 12.80
CA MET A 617 38.85 5.68 13.55
C MET A 617 38.48 4.45 12.71
N LEU A 618 37.45 4.55 11.87
CA LEU A 618 36.98 3.47 11.01
C LEU A 618 37.76 3.34 9.69
N GLY A 619 38.78 4.16 9.47
CA GLY A 619 39.68 4.05 8.31
C GLY A 619 39.36 5.02 7.17
N ARG A 620 38.74 6.17 7.46
CA ARG A 620 38.38 7.24 6.51
C ARG A 620 37.54 6.70 5.37
N LEU A 621 36.29 6.35 5.62
CA LEU A 621 35.45 5.62 4.66
C LEU A 621 34.94 6.53 3.53
N VAL A 622 34.62 5.92 2.40
CA VAL A 622 33.61 6.48 1.49
C VAL A 622 32.28 6.40 2.24
N LYS A 623 31.64 7.55 2.46
CA LYS A 623 30.45 7.66 3.32
C LYS A 623 29.21 7.87 2.48
N VAL A 624 28.50 6.81 2.18
CA VAL A 624 27.19 6.82 1.53
C VAL A 624 26.37 5.69 2.12
N THR A 625 25.05 5.65 1.95
CA THR A 625 24.26 4.57 2.57
C THR A 625 24.74 3.18 2.08
N PRO A 626 25.08 2.22 2.98
CA PRO A 626 24.89 2.26 4.44
C PRO A 626 26.13 2.66 5.28
N THR A 627 27.31 2.88 4.71
CA THR A 627 28.53 3.27 5.47
C THR A 627 28.38 4.62 6.19
N SER A 628 27.64 5.58 5.62
CA SER A 628 27.33 6.84 6.30
C SER A 628 26.49 6.63 7.57
N LYS A 629 25.61 5.60 7.58
CA LYS A 629 24.87 5.21 8.77
C LYS A 629 25.79 4.57 9.80
N VAL A 630 26.72 3.71 9.39
CA VAL A 630 27.71 3.09 10.30
C VAL A 630 28.46 4.16 11.09
N VAL A 631 28.98 5.18 10.41
CA VAL A 631 29.68 6.30 11.05
C VAL A 631 28.73 7.12 11.93
N GLY A 632 27.51 7.36 11.46
CA GLY A 632 26.47 8.11 12.20
C GLY A 632 26.02 7.45 13.49
N ASP A 633 25.75 6.13 13.47
CA ASP A 633 25.34 5.35 14.63
C ASP A 633 26.45 5.36 15.70
N LEU A 634 27.71 5.22 15.30
CA LEU A 634 28.85 5.32 16.21
C LEU A 634 28.95 6.72 16.82
N ALA A 635 28.84 7.77 16.01
CA ALA A 635 28.91 9.15 16.47
C ALA A 635 27.80 9.48 17.49
N LEU A 636 26.55 9.10 17.19
CA LEU A 636 25.42 9.28 18.11
C LEU A 636 25.62 8.50 19.40
N HIS A 637 26.08 7.25 19.31
CA HIS A 637 26.34 6.42 20.48
C HIS A 637 27.39 7.04 21.40
N LEU A 638 28.53 7.49 20.84
CA LEU A 638 29.60 8.12 21.61
C LEU A 638 29.13 9.40 22.32
N VAL A 639 28.42 10.29 21.61
CA VAL A 639 27.91 11.53 22.19
C VAL A 639 26.84 11.27 23.26
N GLY A 640 25.94 10.31 23.00
CA GLY A 640 24.89 9.92 23.93
C GLY A 640 25.42 9.27 25.20
N ALA A 641 26.47 8.46 25.09
CA ALA A 641 27.14 7.82 26.22
C ALA A 641 28.15 8.75 26.94
N GLY A 642 28.45 9.93 26.39
CA GLY A 642 29.48 10.83 26.93
C GLY A 642 30.89 10.26 26.83
N VAL A 643 31.16 9.46 25.79
CA VAL A 643 32.44 8.79 25.57
C VAL A 643 33.28 9.62 24.59
N GLU A 644 34.50 9.98 25.00
CA GLU A 644 35.44 10.66 24.11
C GLU A 644 35.94 9.69 23.03
N PRO A 645 35.98 10.09 21.74
CA PRO A 645 36.41 9.20 20.65
C PRO A 645 37.78 8.54 20.87
N LYS A 646 38.73 9.26 21.50
CA LYS A 646 40.07 8.72 21.82
C LYS A 646 40.03 7.56 22.81
N ASP A 647 39.11 7.60 23.77
CA ASP A 647 38.95 6.54 24.76
C ASP A 647 38.35 5.29 24.11
N PHE A 648 37.38 5.48 23.20
CA PHE A 648 36.83 4.42 22.37
C PHE A 648 37.89 3.79 21.46
N GLU A 649 38.71 4.59 20.77
CA GLU A 649 39.77 4.10 19.88
C GLU A 649 40.81 3.24 20.62
N ALA A 650 41.17 3.65 21.84
CA ALA A 650 42.16 2.96 22.65
C ALA A 650 41.69 1.56 23.09
N ASP A 651 40.42 1.44 23.48
CA ASP A 651 39.84 0.19 23.99
C ASP A 651 38.33 0.04 23.65
N PRO A 652 37.99 -0.29 22.40
CA PRO A 652 36.60 -0.38 21.96
C PRO A 652 35.84 -1.56 22.60
N ALA A 653 36.56 -2.54 23.16
CA ALA A 653 35.94 -3.69 23.83
C ALA A 653 35.23 -3.31 25.15
N ARG A 654 35.56 -2.15 25.74
CA ARG A 654 34.94 -1.64 26.97
C ARG A 654 33.56 -1.01 26.78
N PHE A 655 33.17 -0.75 25.53
CA PHE A 655 31.94 -0.04 25.22
C PHE A 655 30.98 -0.94 24.45
N ASP A 656 29.69 -0.65 24.57
CA ASP A 656 28.70 -1.16 23.64
C ASP A 656 28.97 -0.57 22.26
N ILE A 657 28.78 -1.37 21.21
CA ILE A 657 29.06 -0.96 19.83
C ILE A 657 27.79 -1.22 19.03
N PRO A 658 27.28 -0.24 18.27
CA PRO A 658 26.12 -0.45 17.42
C PRO A 658 26.30 -1.62 16.45
N ASP A 659 25.24 -2.40 16.23
CA ASP A 659 25.26 -3.57 15.33
C ASP A 659 25.73 -3.23 13.91
N SER A 660 25.42 -2.02 13.43
CA SER A 660 25.87 -1.54 12.11
C SER A 660 27.40 -1.43 12.02
N VAL A 661 28.05 -0.99 13.09
CA VAL A 661 29.52 -0.90 13.19
C VAL A 661 30.13 -2.29 13.30
N ILE A 662 29.53 -3.18 14.09
CA ILE A 662 29.98 -4.57 14.20
C ILE A 662 29.87 -5.30 12.85
N GLY A 663 28.73 -5.20 12.16
CA GLY A 663 28.55 -5.77 10.83
C GLY A 663 29.55 -5.23 9.82
N PHE A 664 29.80 -3.91 9.83
CA PHE A 664 30.87 -3.31 9.02
C PHE A 664 32.24 -3.92 9.34
N LEU A 665 32.65 -3.98 10.61
CA LEU A 665 33.94 -4.54 11.02
C LEU A 665 34.07 -6.03 10.70
N HIS A 666 32.97 -6.77 10.60
CA HIS A 666 32.96 -8.14 10.10
C HIS A 666 33.14 -8.27 8.58
N GLY A 667 33.07 -7.16 7.84
CA GLY A 667 33.22 -7.12 6.38
C GLY A 667 31.90 -7.33 5.63
N GLU A 668 30.75 -7.18 6.28
CA GLU A 668 29.43 -7.37 5.64
C GLU A 668 29.17 -6.36 4.51
N LEU A 669 29.89 -5.23 4.50
CA LEU A 669 29.78 -4.17 3.49
C LEU A 669 30.92 -4.19 2.45
N GLY A 670 31.80 -5.20 2.49
CA GLY A 670 33.02 -5.23 1.67
C GLY A 670 34.25 -4.72 2.41
N VAL A 671 35.34 -4.48 1.66
CA VAL A 671 36.63 -4.04 2.21
C VAL A 671 36.81 -2.54 1.96
N PRO A 672 37.09 -1.73 2.99
CA PRO A 672 37.29 -0.30 2.80
C PRO A 672 38.56 0.00 1.97
N PRO A 673 38.58 1.07 1.16
CA PRO A 673 39.74 1.44 0.34
C PRO A 673 41.05 1.58 1.10
N GLY A 674 41.00 2.10 2.34
CA GLY A 674 42.15 2.25 3.22
C GLY A 674 42.60 0.97 3.94
N GLY A 675 41.91 -0.15 3.72
CA GLY A 675 42.09 -1.37 4.51
C GLY A 675 41.47 -1.27 5.91
N TRP A 676 41.56 -2.36 6.68
CA TRP A 676 40.95 -2.44 8.01
C TRP A 676 41.77 -1.67 9.06
N PRO A 677 41.12 -0.89 9.95
CA PRO A 677 41.82 -0.17 11.01
C PRO A 677 42.24 -1.17 12.11
N GLU A 678 43.48 -1.63 12.06
CA GLU A 678 44.08 -2.46 13.12
C GLU A 678 44.94 -1.60 14.06
N PRO A 679 44.93 -1.84 15.39
CA PRO A 679 44.29 -2.97 16.09
C PRO A 679 42.82 -2.72 16.50
N LEU A 680 42.19 -1.62 16.07
CA LEU A 680 40.83 -1.24 16.49
C LEU A 680 39.82 -2.34 16.13
N ARG A 681 39.84 -2.82 14.89
CA ARG A 681 38.95 -3.89 14.42
C ARG A 681 39.12 -5.15 15.26
N THR A 682 40.34 -5.66 15.41
CA THR A 682 40.58 -6.88 16.20
C THR A 682 40.06 -6.74 17.63
N LYS A 683 40.30 -5.60 18.28
CA LYS A 683 39.79 -5.33 19.64
C LYS A 683 38.27 -5.22 19.69
N ALA A 684 37.66 -4.52 18.73
CA ALA A 684 36.22 -4.29 18.67
C ALA A 684 35.44 -5.57 18.36
N LEU A 685 36.06 -6.63 17.85
CA LEU A 685 35.38 -7.91 17.56
C LEU A 685 35.55 -8.97 18.66
N VAL A 686 36.36 -8.71 19.69
CA VAL A 686 36.58 -9.68 20.78
C VAL A 686 35.26 -10.04 21.46
N GLY A 687 34.95 -11.34 21.51
CA GLY A 687 33.76 -11.87 22.19
C GLY A 687 32.43 -11.63 21.49
N ARG A 688 32.43 -11.08 20.26
CA ARG A 688 31.22 -10.78 19.48
C ARG A 688 30.93 -11.84 18.42
N SER A 689 29.64 -12.00 18.08
CA SER A 689 29.13 -13.02 17.16
C SER A 689 29.67 -12.84 15.75
N ALA A 690 29.86 -13.94 15.01
CA ALA A 690 30.34 -13.89 13.63
C ALA A 690 29.34 -13.21 12.67
N ALA A 691 29.84 -12.82 11.50
CA ALA A 691 29.07 -12.22 10.41
C ALA A 691 27.83 -13.06 10.05
N ARG A 692 26.70 -12.40 9.77
CA ARG A 692 25.51 -13.10 9.27
C ARG A 692 25.73 -13.51 7.81
N GLY A 693 25.49 -14.78 7.50
CA GLY A 693 25.55 -15.29 6.13
C GLY A 693 24.40 -14.76 5.26
N ILE A 694 24.55 -14.89 3.95
CA ILE A 694 23.50 -14.53 2.99
C ILE A 694 22.38 -15.56 3.10
N ALA A 695 21.14 -15.10 3.29
CA ALA A 695 19.98 -15.98 3.34
C ALA A 695 19.75 -16.66 1.99
N GLU A 696 19.49 -17.97 2.00
CA GLU A 696 19.12 -18.72 0.81
C GLU A 696 17.65 -18.49 0.43
N LEU A 697 17.35 -18.47 -0.87
CA LEU A 697 15.97 -18.42 -1.37
C LEU A 697 15.29 -19.78 -1.20
N SER A 698 14.06 -19.77 -0.68
CA SER A 698 13.22 -20.96 -0.64
C SER A 698 12.69 -21.34 -2.03
N ALA A 699 12.15 -22.55 -2.18
CA ALA A 699 11.48 -22.96 -3.41
C ALA A 699 10.27 -22.08 -3.75
N HIS A 700 9.55 -21.60 -2.72
CA HIS A 700 8.44 -20.67 -2.88
C HIS A 700 8.90 -19.31 -3.38
N ASP A 701 10.00 -18.77 -2.84
CA ASP A 701 10.56 -17.50 -3.30
C ASP A 701 10.98 -17.57 -4.78
N ARG A 702 11.63 -18.66 -5.19
CA ARG A 702 12.04 -18.86 -6.60
C ARG A 702 10.86 -18.98 -7.55
N LEU A 703 9.74 -19.57 -7.11
CA LEU A 703 8.51 -19.62 -7.89
C LEU A 703 7.86 -18.23 -7.98
N GLY A 704 7.79 -17.53 -6.85
CA GLY A 704 7.25 -16.16 -6.77
C GLY A 704 8.01 -15.17 -7.67
N LEU A 705 9.33 -15.26 -7.75
CA LEU A 705 10.14 -14.45 -8.67
C LEU A 705 9.83 -14.68 -10.17
N LYS A 706 9.11 -15.76 -10.51
CA LYS A 706 8.66 -16.06 -11.88
C LYS A 706 7.19 -15.72 -12.12
N GLU A 707 6.32 -15.96 -11.14
CA GLU A 707 4.87 -15.83 -11.29
C GLU A 707 4.31 -14.47 -10.83
N ASP A 708 4.88 -13.90 -9.76
CA ASP A 708 4.47 -12.62 -9.16
C ASP A 708 5.71 -11.87 -8.65
N ARG A 709 6.54 -11.46 -9.63
CA ARG A 709 7.90 -10.96 -9.39
C ARG A 709 7.90 -9.68 -8.56
N ALA A 710 7.05 -8.71 -8.89
CA ALA A 710 6.98 -7.42 -8.19
C ALA A 710 6.63 -7.57 -6.70
N ARG A 711 5.56 -8.32 -6.38
CA ARG A 711 5.16 -8.56 -4.99
C ARG A 711 6.19 -9.39 -4.22
N THR A 712 6.76 -10.40 -4.88
CA THR A 712 7.83 -11.23 -4.27
C THR A 712 9.06 -10.39 -3.95
N LEU A 713 9.46 -9.47 -4.83
CA LEU A 713 10.57 -8.53 -4.60
C LEU A 713 10.28 -7.57 -3.45
N ASN A 714 9.05 -7.03 -3.34
CA ASN A 714 8.64 -6.22 -2.17
C ASN A 714 8.90 -6.99 -0.87
N ARG A 715 8.37 -8.22 -0.77
CA ARG A 715 8.51 -9.06 0.44
C ARG A 715 9.97 -9.43 0.72
N LEU A 716 10.75 -9.80 -0.30
CA LEU A 716 12.15 -10.22 -0.10
C LEU A 716 13.04 -9.07 0.36
N LEU A 717 12.91 -7.90 -0.28
CA LEU A 717 13.75 -6.73 -0.01
C LEU A 717 13.29 -5.96 1.25
N PHE A 718 11.98 -5.94 1.52
CA PHE A 718 11.37 -5.17 2.60
C PHE A 718 10.17 -5.90 3.23
N ALA A 719 10.39 -7.05 3.87
CA ALA A 719 9.33 -7.87 4.46
C ALA A 719 8.39 -7.10 5.41
N GLY A 720 8.95 -6.34 6.36
CA GLY A 720 8.18 -5.53 7.32
C GLY A 720 7.33 -4.45 6.63
N PRO A 721 7.96 -3.51 5.88
CA PRO A 721 7.22 -2.50 5.11
C PRO A 721 6.16 -3.05 4.17
N THR A 722 6.43 -4.21 3.56
CA THR A 722 5.46 -4.87 2.67
C THR A 722 4.25 -5.35 3.46
N ALA A 723 4.45 -5.96 4.63
CA ALA A 723 3.35 -6.37 5.50
C ALA A 723 2.53 -5.16 5.98
N ASP A 724 3.19 -4.09 6.43
CA ASP A 724 2.52 -2.85 6.86
C ASP A 724 1.69 -2.23 5.72
N PHE A 725 2.25 -2.21 4.50
CA PHE A 725 1.57 -1.74 3.29
C PHE A 725 0.35 -2.62 2.93
N GLU A 726 0.50 -3.94 2.95
CA GLU A 726 -0.59 -4.88 2.67
C GLU A 726 -1.73 -4.75 3.69
N GLU A 727 -1.40 -4.63 4.99
CA GLU A 727 -2.38 -4.37 6.06
C GLU A 727 -3.10 -3.03 5.88
N HIS A 728 -2.36 -1.97 5.54
CA HIS A 728 -2.95 -0.67 5.25
C HIS A 728 -3.88 -0.74 4.03
N ARG A 729 -3.45 -1.42 2.95
CA ARG A 729 -4.26 -1.61 1.74
C ARG A 729 -5.43 -2.56 1.95
N GLU A 730 -5.41 -3.44 2.94
CA GLU A 730 -6.54 -4.27 3.40
C GLU A 730 -7.48 -3.51 4.35
N THR A 731 -6.99 -2.53 5.10
CA THR A 731 -7.82 -1.72 6.00
C THR A 731 -8.50 -0.56 5.25
N TYR A 732 -7.72 0.29 4.59
CA TYR A 732 -8.18 1.58 4.06
C TYR A 732 -8.36 1.61 2.53
N GLY A 733 -7.88 0.60 1.83
CA GLY A 733 -7.88 0.53 0.38
C GLY A 733 -6.69 1.29 -0.19
N ASP A 734 -6.79 1.66 -1.47
CA ASP A 734 -5.73 2.42 -2.13
C ASP A 734 -5.81 3.90 -1.75
N THR A 735 -5.00 4.34 -0.78
CA THR A 735 -4.91 5.74 -0.36
C THR A 735 -4.04 6.60 -1.28
N SER A 736 -3.34 6.01 -2.28
CA SER A 736 -2.51 6.77 -3.22
C SER A 736 -3.31 7.76 -4.07
N VAL A 737 -4.60 7.45 -4.30
CA VAL A 737 -5.54 8.29 -5.07
C VAL A 737 -5.90 9.60 -4.38
N LEU A 738 -5.75 9.67 -3.04
CA LEU A 738 -6.06 10.86 -2.25
C LEU A 738 -5.07 11.99 -2.57
N PRO A 739 -5.52 13.26 -2.65
CA PRO A 739 -4.58 14.37 -2.73
C PRO A 739 -3.74 14.49 -1.45
N SER A 740 -2.51 14.98 -1.58
CA SER A 740 -1.51 14.93 -0.50
C SER A 740 -1.88 15.75 0.72
N LYS A 741 -2.60 16.86 0.54
CA LYS A 741 -3.11 17.65 1.67
C LYS A 741 -4.07 16.82 2.52
N GLU A 742 -5.04 16.17 1.90
CA GLU A 742 -6.04 15.37 2.63
C GLU A 742 -5.43 14.09 3.19
N PHE A 743 -4.42 13.52 2.52
CA PHE A 743 -3.68 12.36 3.04
C PHE A 743 -2.97 12.69 4.37
N PHE A 744 -2.28 13.83 4.47
CA PHE A 744 -1.52 14.17 5.69
C PHE A 744 -2.35 14.87 6.78
N TYR A 745 -3.38 15.64 6.40
CA TYR A 745 -4.09 16.52 7.33
C TYR A 745 -5.59 16.22 7.47
N GLY A 746 -6.13 15.28 6.70
CA GLY A 746 -7.55 14.91 6.74
C GLY A 746 -8.46 15.94 6.06
N LEU A 747 -9.70 16.00 6.51
CA LEU A 747 -10.78 16.80 5.91
C LEU A 747 -11.00 18.11 6.68
N GLY A 748 -11.21 19.19 5.93
CA GLY A 748 -11.68 20.47 6.42
C GLY A 748 -13.22 20.53 6.49
N PRO A 749 -13.78 21.24 7.49
CA PRO A 749 -15.23 21.37 7.63
C PRO A 749 -15.83 22.21 6.50
N GLY A 750 -16.93 21.73 5.91
CA GLY A 750 -17.65 22.46 4.86
C GLY A 750 -17.03 22.42 3.46
N GLU A 751 -15.83 21.86 3.31
CA GLU A 751 -15.18 21.65 2.01
C GLU A 751 -15.63 20.33 1.35
N GLU A 752 -15.87 20.35 0.05
CA GLU A 752 -16.12 19.14 -0.75
C GLU A 752 -14.85 18.72 -1.48
N TYR A 753 -14.49 17.45 -1.35
CA TYR A 753 -13.30 16.83 -1.88
C TYR A 753 -13.67 15.81 -2.94
N ALA A 754 -13.12 15.97 -4.15
CA ALA A 754 -13.30 15.04 -5.25
C ALA A 754 -12.12 14.05 -5.33
N VAL A 755 -12.41 12.75 -5.25
CA VAL A 755 -11.43 11.67 -5.38
C VAL A 755 -11.80 10.78 -6.55
N ASP A 756 -10.95 10.76 -7.57
CA ASP A 756 -11.10 9.89 -8.74
C ASP A 756 -10.46 8.53 -8.43
N LEU A 757 -11.25 7.46 -8.48
CA LEU A 757 -10.77 6.08 -8.22
C LEU A 757 -10.36 5.37 -9.52
N ASP A 758 -11.19 5.53 -10.54
CA ASP A 758 -11.05 4.92 -11.86
C ASP A 758 -11.66 5.89 -12.90
N PRO A 759 -11.37 5.75 -14.20
CA PRO A 759 -12.05 6.52 -15.24
C PRO A 759 -13.58 6.45 -15.10
N GLY A 760 -14.21 7.62 -14.85
CA GLY A 760 -15.66 7.74 -14.66
C GLY A 760 -16.17 7.41 -13.25
N VAL A 761 -15.30 7.05 -12.29
CA VAL A 761 -15.66 6.76 -10.89
C VAL A 761 -15.07 7.83 -9.97
N ARG A 762 -15.89 8.83 -9.64
CA ARG A 762 -15.55 9.92 -8.71
C ARG A 762 -16.32 9.80 -7.40
N LEU A 763 -15.62 9.97 -6.29
CA LEU A 763 -16.19 10.16 -4.96
C LEU A 763 -16.17 11.64 -4.61
N LEU A 764 -17.30 12.15 -4.09
CA LEU A 764 -17.44 13.47 -3.50
C LEU A 764 -17.58 13.28 -2.00
N ILE A 765 -16.57 13.74 -1.26
CA ILE A 765 -16.46 13.58 0.18
C ILE A 765 -16.59 14.95 0.83
N GLN A 766 -17.39 15.09 1.87
CA GLN A 766 -17.44 16.33 2.66
C GLN A 766 -17.59 16.00 4.14
N LEU A 767 -16.86 16.72 5.00
CA LEU A 767 -16.99 16.65 6.44
C LEU A 767 -18.14 17.56 6.91
N GLN A 768 -19.13 17.00 7.59
CA GLN A 768 -20.27 17.72 8.15
C GLN A 768 -20.04 18.11 9.61
N ALA A 769 -19.63 17.15 10.45
CA ALA A 769 -19.42 17.37 11.87
C ALA A 769 -18.50 16.30 12.48
N ILE A 770 -17.87 16.64 13.60
CA ILE A 770 -17.15 15.70 14.46
C ILE A 770 -17.80 15.77 15.84
N GLY A 771 -18.31 14.64 16.33
CA GLY A 771 -18.92 14.52 17.64
C GLY A 771 -17.92 14.58 18.79
N ASP A 772 -18.46 14.72 20.00
CA ASP A 772 -17.70 14.58 21.23
C ASP A 772 -17.17 13.16 21.43
N VAL A 773 -16.15 13.05 22.29
CA VAL A 773 -15.55 11.77 22.66
C VAL A 773 -16.49 11.01 23.61
N ASP A 774 -16.78 9.75 23.30
CA ASP A 774 -17.54 8.86 24.18
C ASP A 774 -16.67 8.23 25.28
N GLU A 775 -17.27 7.42 26.16
CA GLU A 775 -16.56 6.78 27.28
C GLU A 775 -15.46 5.79 26.85
N ARG A 776 -15.54 5.29 25.61
CA ARG A 776 -14.55 4.39 24.99
C ARG A 776 -13.46 5.16 24.26
N GLY A 777 -13.52 6.49 24.26
CA GLY A 777 -12.56 7.33 23.56
C GLY A 777 -12.81 7.41 22.05
N MET A 778 -14.03 7.13 21.59
CA MET A 778 -14.42 7.19 20.18
C MET A 778 -15.15 8.50 19.87
N ARG A 779 -14.95 9.03 18.66
CA ARG A 779 -15.72 10.14 18.10
C ARG A 779 -16.55 9.65 16.94
N THR A 780 -17.78 10.14 16.85
CA THR A 780 -18.61 9.97 15.65
C THR A 780 -18.28 11.08 14.65
N VAL A 781 -17.60 10.73 13.55
CA VAL A 781 -17.31 11.63 12.43
C VAL A 781 -18.42 11.50 11.39
N MET A 782 -19.11 12.61 11.12
CA MET A 782 -20.21 12.67 10.15
C MET A 782 -19.67 13.22 8.83
N CYS A 783 -19.58 12.36 7.82
CA CYS A 783 -19.22 12.75 6.46
C CYS A 783 -20.41 12.60 5.51
N THR A 784 -20.33 13.19 4.33
CA THR A 784 -21.18 12.85 3.19
C THR A 784 -20.32 12.23 2.09
N LEU A 785 -20.81 11.16 1.46
CA LEU A 785 -20.21 10.50 0.31
C LEU A 785 -21.23 10.51 -0.83
N ASN A 786 -20.94 11.22 -1.92
CA ASN A 786 -21.84 11.39 -3.07
C ASN A 786 -23.25 11.83 -2.61
N GLY A 787 -23.30 12.83 -1.72
CA GLY A 787 -24.54 13.39 -1.15
C GLY A 787 -25.21 12.54 -0.05
N GLN A 788 -24.62 11.40 0.34
CA GLN A 788 -25.19 10.54 1.39
C GLN A 788 -24.42 10.64 2.69
N ILE A 789 -25.12 10.88 3.80
CA ILE A 789 -24.51 10.92 5.14
C ILE A 789 -23.91 9.55 5.49
N ARG A 790 -22.71 9.58 6.09
CA ARG A 790 -21.89 8.46 6.53
C ARG A 790 -21.31 8.76 7.91
N PRO A 791 -21.90 8.21 8.99
CA PRO A 791 -21.28 8.21 10.30
C PRO A 791 -20.11 7.22 10.33
N LEU A 792 -18.99 7.65 10.89
CA LEU A 792 -17.81 6.82 11.14
C LEU A 792 -17.47 6.90 12.62
N GLN A 793 -17.08 5.77 13.23
CA GLN A 793 -16.53 5.77 14.59
C GLN A 793 -15.01 5.78 14.49
N VAL A 794 -14.38 6.82 15.05
CA VAL A 794 -12.94 7.03 14.99
C VAL A 794 -12.37 7.11 16.39
N ARG A 795 -11.31 6.36 16.68
CA ARG A 795 -10.64 6.41 17.98
C ARG A 795 -9.83 7.71 18.10
N ASP A 796 -10.11 8.51 19.14
CA ASP A 796 -9.32 9.69 19.49
C ASP A 796 -8.13 9.30 20.38
N ARG A 797 -6.95 9.16 19.77
CA ARG A 797 -5.73 8.70 20.46
C ARG A 797 -5.24 9.67 21.54
N SER A 798 -5.74 10.91 21.59
CA SER A 798 -5.38 11.88 22.63
C SER A 798 -6.07 11.61 23.97
N VAL A 799 -7.14 10.79 23.98
CA VAL A 799 -7.92 10.46 25.18
C VAL A 799 -7.69 9.01 25.59
N ALA A 800 -7.26 8.77 26.83
CA ALA A 800 -7.17 7.42 27.40
C ALA A 800 -8.58 6.82 27.59
N SER A 801 -8.78 5.58 27.13
CA SER A 801 -10.06 4.87 27.33
C SER A 801 -10.32 4.66 28.82
N LYS A 802 -11.50 5.02 29.30
CA LYS A 802 -11.94 4.74 30.68
C LYS A 802 -12.51 3.32 30.83
N VAL A 803 -12.76 2.64 29.71
CA VAL A 803 -13.25 1.26 29.65
C VAL A 803 -12.06 0.34 29.31
N PRO A 804 -11.76 -0.70 30.11
CA PRO A 804 -10.75 -1.68 29.76
C PRO A 804 -11.13 -2.37 28.44
N VAL A 805 -10.27 -2.27 27.43
CA VAL A 805 -10.43 -3.04 26.18
C VAL A 805 -10.18 -4.50 26.53
N ALA A 806 -11.11 -5.40 26.18
CA ALA A 806 -10.89 -6.83 26.31
C ALA A 806 -9.73 -7.24 25.39
N GLU A 807 -8.74 -7.93 25.95
CA GLU A 807 -7.59 -8.42 25.20
C GLU A 807 -8.05 -9.33 24.06
N LYS A 808 -7.48 -9.23 22.86
CA LYS A 808 -7.80 -10.13 21.72
C LYS A 808 -6.89 -11.34 21.73
N ALA A 809 -7.43 -12.51 21.38
CA ALA A 809 -6.64 -13.72 21.21
C ALA A 809 -5.85 -13.66 19.89
N ASP A 810 -4.57 -14.01 19.93
CA ASP A 810 -3.72 -14.21 18.77
C ASP A 810 -4.13 -15.50 18.05
N ARG A 811 -4.60 -15.37 16.80
CA ARG A 811 -5.05 -16.50 15.98
C ARG A 811 -3.94 -17.49 15.64
N SER A 812 -2.68 -17.05 15.68
CA SER A 812 -1.52 -17.92 15.44
C SER A 812 -1.11 -18.71 16.69
N ASN A 813 -1.58 -18.30 17.88
CA ASN A 813 -1.23 -18.92 19.14
C ASN A 813 -2.31 -19.89 19.62
N GLY A 814 -2.13 -21.18 19.31
CA GLY A 814 -3.06 -22.24 19.74
C GLY A 814 -3.14 -22.50 21.25
N ASN A 815 -2.44 -21.73 22.10
CA ASN A 815 -2.61 -21.74 23.56
C ASN A 815 -3.71 -20.78 24.03
N GLN A 816 -4.12 -19.83 23.21
CA GLN A 816 -5.07 -18.80 23.56
C GLN A 816 -6.47 -19.22 23.16
N ILE A 817 -7.39 -19.20 24.13
CA ILE A 817 -8.80 -19.54 23.93
C ILE A 817 -9.59 -18.25 23.78
N ALA A 818 -10.18 -18.06 22.60
CA ALA A 818 -10.96 -16.88 22.27
C ALA A 818 -12.46 -17.08 22.51
N ALA A 819 -13.17 -15.98 22.69
CA ALA A 819 -14.62 -15.93 22.63
C ALA A 819 -15.07 -16.26 21.20
N PRO A 820 -15.89 -17.30 21.00
CA PRO A 820 -16.35 -17.68 19.65
C PRO A 820 -17.30 -16.63 19.04
N PHE A 821 -17.94 -15.83 19.90
CA PHE A 821 -18.88 -14.80 19.51
C PHE A 821 -19.08 -13.77 20.64
N ALA A 822 -19.77 -12.68 20.33
CA ALA A 822 -20.14 -11.69 21.33
C ALA A 822 -21.22 -12.24 22.27
N GLY A 823 -21.04 -12.04 23.58
CA GLY A 823 -21.94 -12.57 24.60
C GLY A 823 -21.41 -12.30 26.00
N VAL A 824 -22.14 -12.76 27.01
CA VAL A 824 -21.69 -12.71 28.40
C VAL A 824 -20.99 -14.02 28.71
N VAL A 825 -19.69 -13.97 29.02
CA VAL A 825 -18.92 -15.16 29.37
C VAL A 825 -18.82 -15.32 30.88
N THR A 826 -19.05 -16.54 31.33
CA THR A 826 -18.86 -17.00 32.71
C THR A 826 -17.77 -18.08 32.73
N LEU A 827 -16.67 -17.84 33.44
CA LEU A 827 -15.59 -18.82 33.56
C LEU A 827 -15.98 -20.02 34.44
N LYS A 828 -15.47 -21.22 34.07
CA LYS A 828 -15.64 -22.46 34.83
C LYS A 828 -14.33 -22.98 35.45
N VAL A 829 -13.21 -22.32 35.17
CA VAL A 829 -11.86 -22.71 35.61
C VAL A 829 -11.14 -21.52 36.23
N SER A 830 -10.14 -21.81 37.06
CA SER A 830 -9.24 -20.85 37.70
C SER A 830 -7.81 -20.96 37.13
N GLU A 831 -7.01 -19.91 37.33
CA GLU A 831 -5.58 -19.98 37.04
C GLU A 831 -4.92 -21.11 37.85
N GLY A 832 -4.10 -21.93 37.19
CA GLY A 832 -3.47 -23.12 37.77
C GLY A 832 -4.26 -24.42 37.58
N ASP A 833 -5.50 -24.38 37.13
CA ASP A 833 -6.28 -25.59 36.87
C ASP A 833 -5.73 -26.37 35.67
N THR A 834 -5.71 -27.70 35.77
CA THR A 834 -5.37 -28.58 34.65
C THR A 834 -6.63 -28.95 33.89
N VAL A 835 -6.64 -28.71 32.57
CA VAL A 835 -7.79 -29.00 31.70
C VAL A 835 -7.42 -30.03 30.64
N SER A 836 -8.39 -30.88 30.28
CA SER A 836 -8.26 -31.88 29.22
C SER A 836 -8.88 -31.40 27.90
N VAL A 837 -8.44 -31.94 26.77
CA VAL A 837 -9.07 -31.67 25.46
C VAL A 837 -10.59 -31.87 25.54
N GLY A 838 -11.36 -30.89 25.06
CA GLY A 838 -12.82 -30.91 25.05
C GLY A 838 -13.48 -30.54 26.39
N GLN A 839 -12.71 -30.35 27.47
CA GLN A 839 -13.25 -29.92 28.75
C GLN A 839 -13.84 -28.49 28.65
N PRO A 840 -15.08 -28.24 29.12
CA PRO A 840 -15.63 -26.89 29.19
C PRO A 840 -14.84 -26.02 30.16
N VAL A 841 -14.33 -24.89 29.67
CA VAL A 841 -13.56 -23.91 30.45
C VAL A 841 -14.34 -22.63 30.74
N ALA A 842 -15.36 -22.33 29.96
CA ALA A 842 -16.30 -21.25 30.21
C ALA A 842 -17.66 -21.56 29.58
N THR A 843 -18.69 -20.81 29.95
CA THR A 843 -19.96 -20.74 29.22
C THR A 843 -20.17 -19.33 28.70
N ILE A 844 -20.72 -19.24 27.50
CA ILE A 844 -21.11 -17.99 26.88
C ILE A 844 -22.62 -17.98 26.68
N GLU A 845 -23.25 -16.92 27.17
CA GLU A 845 -24.68 -16.68 26.98
C GLU A 845 -24.86 -15.59 25.92
N ALA A 846 -25.57 -15.95 24.85
CA ALA A 846 -26.01 -15.04 23.81
C ALA A 846 -27.36 -15.51 23.28
N MET A 847 -28.30 -14.61 22.97
CA MET A 847 -29.57 -14.99 22.32
C MET A 847 -30.46 -15.97 23.11
N LYS A 848 -30.42 -15.98 24.46
CA LYS A 848 -31.09 -16.98 25.33
C LYS A 848 -30.60 -18.42 25.08
N MET A 849 -29.46 -18.56 24.42
CA MET A 849 -28.74 -19.81 24.23
C MET A 849 -27.48 -19.76 25.08
N GLU A 850 -27.24 -20.87 25.79
CA GLU A 850 -26.01 -21.10 26.52
C GLU A 850 -25.14 -22.07 25.73
N ALA A 851 -23.90 -21.69 25.45
CA ALA A 851 -22.92 -22.56 24.79
C ALA A 851 -21.67 -22.73 25.66
N GLY A 852 -21.11 -23.93 25.67
CA GLY A 852 -19.84 -24.21 26.34
C GLY A 852 -18.66 -23.80 25.47
N ILE A 853 -17.72 -23.04 26.02
CA ILE A 853 -16.38 -22.82 25.46
C ILE A 853 -15.49 -23.93 26.00
N THR A 854 -14.84 -24.70 25.13
CA THR A 854 -14.05 -25.88 25.49
C THR A 854 -12.56 -25.69 25.23
N ALA A 855 -11.72 -26.43 25.96
CA ALA A 855 -10.28 -26.44 25.75
C ALA A 855 -9.92 -27.22 24.47
N PRO A 856 -9.25 -26.61 23.47
CA PRO A 856 -8.87 -27.31 22.24
C PRO A 856 -7.71 -28.31 22.45
N LYS A 857 -6.97 -28.18 23.56
CA LYS A 857 -5.89 -29.08 23.95
C LYS A 857 -5.73 -29.15 25.47
N SER A 858 -5.02 -30.17 25.94
CA SER A 858 -4.72 -30.34 27.37
C SER A 858 -3.60 -29.39 27.79
N GLY A 859 -3.69 -28.86 29.01
CA GLY A 859 -2.69 -27.97 29.57
C GLY A 859 -3.12 -27.40 30.92
N THR A 860 -2.29 -26.53 31.48
CA THR A 860 -2.60 -25.81 32.73
C THR A 860 -3.03 -24.38 32.39
N VAL A 861 -4.13 -23.89 32.97
CA VAL A 861 -4.58 -22.50 32.79
C VAL A 861 -3.49 -21.57 33.32
N ALA A 862 -2.80 -20.86 32.42
CA ALA A 862 -1.70 -19.98 32.75
C ALA A 862 -2.21 -18.63 33.26
N ARG A 863 -3.27 -18.13 32.62
CA ARG A 863 -3.84 -16.81 32.90
C ARG A 863 -5.30 -16.75 32.46
N LEU A 864 -6.13 -16.06 33.23
CA LEU A 864 -7.49 -15.67 32.85
C LEU A 864 -7.49 -14.22 32.36
N ALA A 865 -7.94 -13.98 31.13
CA ALA A 865 -8.00 -12.63 30.56
C ALA A 865 -9.27 -11.86 30.97
N ILE A 866 -10.28 -12.58 31.46
CA ILE A 866 -11.51 -12.03 32.04
C ILE A 866 -11.64 -12.44 33.51
N LYS A 867 -12.29 -11.61 34.34
CA LYS A 867 -12.26 -11.80 35.81
C LYS A 867 -13.33 -12.73 36.39
N ALA A 868 -14.51 -12.84 35.76
CA ALA A 868 -15.55 -13.82 36.14
C ALA A 868 -16.72 -13.78 35.17
N LEU A 869 -17.44 -12.65 35.15
CA LEU A 869 -18.59 -12.35 34.31
C LEU A 869 -18.27 -11.10 33.51
N GLN A 870 -18.08 -11.24 32.20
CA GLN A 870 -17.72 -10.11 31.35
C GLN A 870 -18.40 -10.22 30.00
N GLN A 871 -18.86 -9.08 29.49
CA GLN A 871 -19.32 -8.98 28.12
C GLN A 871 -18.10 -8.93 27.21
N VAL A 872 -18.05 -9.85 26.25
CA VAL A 872 -16.96 -10.00 25.28
C VAL A 872 -17.50 -9.89 23.86
N GLU A 873 -16.62 -9.57 22.92
CA GLU A 873 -16.83 -9.66 21.49
C GLU A 873 -16.17 -10.93 20.91
N GLY A 874 -16.53 -11.28 19.67
CA GLY A 874 -15.85 -12.37 18.97
C GLY A 874 -14.33 -12.11 18.86
N GLY A 875 -13.54 -13.13 19.20
CA GLY A 875 -12.07 -13.06 19.17
C GLY A 875 -11.42 -12.47 20.42
N ASP A 876 -12.18 -12.03 21.42
CA ASP A 876 -11.61 -11.64 22.72
C ASP A 876 -10.99 -12.84 23.43
N LEU A 877 -9.81 -12.67 24.01
CA LEU A 877 -9.14 -13.67 24.82
C LEU A 877 -9.95 -13.93 26.09
N ILE A 878 -10.24 -15.20 26.33
CA ILE A 878 -10.89 -15.67 27.56
C ILE A 878 -9.85 -16.17 28.55
N LEU A 879 -8.97 -17.05 28.10
CA LEU A 879 -7.87 -17.59 28.90
C LEU A 879 -6.73 -18.10 28.02
N GLU A 880 -5.56 -18.27 28.64
CA GLU A 880 -4.37 -18.83 28.01
C GLU A 880 -3.94 -20.11 28.73
N LEU A 881 -3.58 -21.14 27.95
CA LEU A 881 -3.04 -22.39 28.44
C LEU A 881 -1.51 -22.40 28.39
N ARG A 882 -0.89 -23.00 29.39
CA ARG A 882 0.51 -23.44 29.34
C ARG A 882 0.54 -24.86 28.82
N SER A 883 1.39 -25.13 27.83
CA SER A 883 1.68 -26.51 27.43
C SER A 883 2.14 -27.31 28.65
N PRO A 884 1.73 -28.59 28.77
CA PRO A 884 2.17 -29.46 29.86
C PRO A 884 3.68 -29.71 29.87
#